data_AF-A0A094DYM7-F1
#
_entry.id   AF-A0A094DYM7-F1
#
_cell.length_a   1.000
_cell.length_b   1.000
_cell.length_c   1.000
_cell.angle_alpha   90.00
_cell.angle_beta   90.00
_cell.angle_gamma   90.00
#
_symmetry.space_group_name_H-M   'P 1'
#
loop_
_entity.id
_entity.type
_entity.pdbx_description
1 polymer ?
#
loop_
_entity_poly.entity_id
_entity_poly.type
_entity_poly.pdbx_seq_one_letter_code
_entity_poly.pdbx_strand_id
1 'polypeptide(L)'
;MDRSSLLRFLSPDHQLQEDLHESVSSTRLGGTGCWLFEHPAYQAWSTGNNSLFLLEGLPGTGKTVLCSSIIDALRDKHRSSERTAAVIYFYFAKYDLRRATDESMFSSMLFQLCRQLDAVPIELGVVGDLANDKQPQFEKLFRAFATAVRRFPQIFIIVDAVDECSDIRRLIATLQSIIDWELDGLHILVSARPHLFMREHLRRPHHSHHLRYFSNTDENHHDILRLITARVSEQLSFLPWSTKQDVIREVAAKAEGSFLWAALMLAELGEVRTQQKVKHALATLPKGLSKFYKRCIRTSLRRSSTLAEVVLVWVGYAHRPLRIDEVAEAATIKAAVDPTVSPKKQLLRVDDALNICPDLLQTITIEDTNESFQAVSLIHSSVRAYMDVKLSHWNPHFEIAQACLRYLCRLNRPDALNSSDYRQRFPLADYAARFWHYHMERASSSHGNLDRLLGIATEFFYSPGDIYLQNWVKLFDPDRPWISKLDVSNRLPRVSTPLYYVSCLGLTSLARKLLEIGKDDINATGGTHGTALQAAAYHSRLLIVELLLEYNADPFSRCGLHGTALQAAKFVGHVEIAELLRARMQKQSTREAGQDGNMLDPPRHIILNRGEPDPYEFRGELGFGNTGYVDKVESLASGSICARKMMRIPKARRQQFADVVLLMEQLKHAHIVEIIGSYSIRPDSFILMKPVADWDLKKYMDSEGGAIADAASLVRWLGCLARGLAYIHMKQVKHKDIKPSNLLVHGNNILYTDFDLAHVFHSMDDVTRGPTGHTAPYSAPEVADGGDRTLTTDVFSLGCVYVEMLTVIASKKVWDIFQKSPKDPGYNYRGSNEAKAVEWLQQLSFGDKERECGEVVKITNRMISQDRPDAVSLSDDLAFLANGIVNTMSSKNIALVTGANKGIGYETVKALLASDKPYHVFMGSRSLERGQEAAATLRKECADSSNTVEVIEVDISSDSSIAKAFETVKASVGRIDTLINNAGITKDLDHIRGKVSLRESLTGSYDVNVAGTHVMTFTFMPLLLLSTDPRLIFITGLGTFDQCAQGNFPLPPLERGWPKKMDFETVGYRCTKTALNMLMLDYHYKLQKDGVKVWCVGPGFLATDLGDAREMVAVQGAGHPSIGGRMVRSVVEGERDADTGKYVVKDRIQAF
;
A
#
# COMPACT_ATOMS: atom_id res chain seq x y z
N MET A 1 12.47 -3.76 -22.91
CA MET A 1 12.21 -2.72 -23.91
C MET A 1 13.56 -2.25 -24.44
N ASP A 2 13.77 -2.13 -25.75
CA ASP A 2 15.02 -1.57 -26.29
C ASP A 2 15.06 -0.04 -26.13
N ARG A 3 16.26 0.56 -26.26
CA ARG A 3 16.47 2.02 -26.15
C ARG A 3 15.50 2.79 -27.04
N SER A 4 15.25 2.30 -28.25
CA SER A 4 14.35 2.91 -29.22
C SER A 4 12.90 2.93 -28.77
N SER A 5 12.43 1.89 -28.10
CA SER A 5 11.05 1.79 -27.60
C SER A 5 10.82 2.65 -26.35
N LEU A 6 11.81 2.74 -25.45
CA LEU A 6 11.77 3.69 -24.32
C LEU A 6 11.75 5.13 -24.83
N LEU A 7 12.63 5.46 -25.78
CA LEU A 7 12.66 6.79 -26.37
C LEU A 7 11.34 7.08 -27.10
N ARG A 8 10.73 6.14 -27.83
CA ARG A 8 9.39 6.36 -28.43
C ARG A 8 8.31 6.62 -27.40
N PHE A 9 8.35 5.97 -26.24
CA PHE A 9 7.38 6.18 -25.17
C PHE A 9 7.51 7.58 -24.53
N LEU A 10 8.75 8.01 -24.27
CA LEU A 10 9.06 9.33 -23.69
C LEU A 10 9.12 10.46 -24.75
N SER A 11 9.07 10.13 -26.05
CA SER A 11 9.25 11.02 -27.20
C SER A 11 8.25 12.17 -27.33
N PRO A 12 6.93 12.01 -27.06
CA PRO A 12 5.94 13.02 -27.41
C PRO A 12 6.21 14.39 -26.79
N ASP A 13 6.75 14.40 -25.56
CA ASP A 13 7.01 15.63 -24.83
C ASP A 13 8.36 16.27 -25.20
N HIS A 14 9.35 15.49 -25.64
CA HIS A 14 10.69 16.03 -25.94
C HIS A 14 10.77 16.75 -27.30
N GLN A 15 10.18 16.21 -28.36
CA GLN A 15 10.27 16.86 -29.69
C GLN A 15 9.74 18.30 -29.62
N LEU A 16 8.65 18.49 -28.85
CA LEU A 16 8.09 19.80 -28.58
C LEU A 16 9.08 20.75 -27.88
N GLN A 17 9.89 20.26 -26.94
CA GLN A 17 10.92 21.07 -26.27
C GLN A 17 12.05 21.48 -27.22
N GLU A 18 12.46 20.60 -28.14
CA GLU A 18 13.50 20.90 -29.12
C GLU A 18 13.01 21.93 -30.14
N ASP A 19 11.82 21.75 -30.71
CA ASP A 19 11.23 22.68 -31.68
C ASP A 19 11.08 24.10 -31.08
N LEU A 20 10.71 24.17 -29.80
CA LEU A 20 10.64 25.44 -29.07
C LEU A 20 12.00 26.06 -28.84
N HIS A 21 12.99 25.25 -28.43
CA HIS A 21 14.35 25.73 -28.23
C HIS A 21 14.93 26.28 -29.54
N GLU A 22 14.77 25.57 -30.65
CA GLU A 22 15.19 26.01 -31.99
C GLU A 22 14.46 27.30 -32.42
N SER A 23 13.15 27.40 -32.16
CA SER A 23 12.37 28.61 -32.43
C SER A 23 12.87 29.83 -31.64
N VAL A 24 13.16 29.66 -30.34
CA VAL A 24 13.71 30.73 -29.50
C VAL A 24 15.15 31.08 -29.92
N SER A 25 15.98 30.08 -30.18
CA SER A 25 17.38 30.28 -30.57
C SER A 25 17.51 30.96 -31.93
N SER A 26 16.69 30.57 -32.91
CA SER A 26 16.69 31.17 -34.26
C SER A 26 16.13 32.61 -34.31
N THR A 27 15.21 32.96 -33.41
CA THR A 27 14.64 34.31 -33.32
C THR A 27 15.44 35.26 -32.43
N ARG A 28 16.43 34.75 -31.69
CA ARG A 28 17.33 35.53 -30.84
C ARG A 28 18.28 36.38 -31.70
N LEU A 29 18.39 37.66 -31.34
CA LEU A 29 19.33 38.57 -32.00
C LEU A 29 20.77 38.27 -31.57
N GLY A 30 21.70 38.24 -32.52
CA GLY A 30 23.11 37.95 -32.26
C GLY A 30 23.72 38.80 -31.13
N GLY A 31 24.36 38.11 -30.18
CA GLY A 31 25.08 38.72 -29.06
C GLY A 31 24.21 39.27 -27.92
N THR A 32 22.89 39.06 -27.92
CA THR A 32 22.05 39.34 -26.73
C THR A 32 22.29 38.29 -25.65
N GLY A 33 22.28 38.69 -24.38
CA GLY A 33 22.48 37.80 -23.23
C GLY A 33 23.93 37.38 -22.96
N CYS A 34 24.88 37.76 -23.81
CA CYS A 34 26.29 37.37 -23.66
C CYS A 34 26.96 37.95 -22.41
N TRP A 35 26.51 39.13 -21.97
CA TRP A 35 27.00 39.79 -20.75
C TRP A 35 26.77 38.93 -19.49
N LEU A 36 25.77 38.04 -19.49
CA LEU A 36 25.48 37.17 -18.35
C LEU A 36 26.63 36.20 -18.07
N PHE A 37 27.38 35.79 -19.09
CA PHE A 37 28.48 34.83 -18.94
C PHE A 37 29.69 35.40 -18.20
N GLU A 38 29.84 36.73 -18.21
CA GLU A 38 30.86 37.46 -17.45
C GLU A 38 30.38 37.82 -16.03
N HIS A 39 29.09 37.67 -15.74
CA HIS A 39 28.52 38.06 -14.46
C HIS A 39 28.97 37.10 -13.32
N PRO A 40 29.40 37.61 -12.15
CA PRO A 40 29.94 36.78 -11.07
C PRO A 40 28.99 35.67 -10.58
N ALA A 41 27.68 35.95 -10.54
CA ALA A 41 26.68 34.96 -10.14
C ALA A 41 26.60 33.75 -11.10
N TYR A 42 26.75 33.99 -12.41
CA TYR A 42 26.73 32.92 -13.42
C TYR A 42 28.01 32.09 -13.35
N GLN A 43 29.17 32.74 -13.22
CA GLN A 43 30.45 32.06 -13.08
C GLN A 43 30.48 31.19 -11.82
N ALA A 44 30.02 31.73 -10.69
CA ALA A 44 29.94 30.98 -9.43
C ALA A 44 28.95 29.80 -9.50
N TRP A 45 27.87 29.93 -10.27
CA TRP A 45 26.95 28.81 -10.51
C TRP A 45 27.58 27.74 -11.39
N SER A 46 28.07 28.11 -12.58
CA SER A 46 28.57 27.19 -13.60
C SER A 46 29.88 26.46 -13.25
N THR A 47 30.57 26.90 -12.20
CA THR A 47 31.82 26.28 -11.70
C THR A 47 31.72 25.78 -10.26
N GLY A 48 30.61 26.05 -9.57
CA GLY A 48 30.38 25.62 -8.20
C GLY A 48 30.15 24.11 -8.09
N ASN A 49 29.87 23.64 -6.87
CA ASN A 49 29.46 22.26 -6.63
C ASN A 49 28.06 22.24 -6.01
N ASN A 50 27.16 21.41 -6.55
CA ASN A 50 25.74 21.37 -6.17
C ASN A 50 25.11 22.79 -6.11
N SER A 51 25.06 23.51 -7.24
CA SER A 51 24.70 24.93 -7.27
C SER A 51 23.31 25.19 -7.86
N LEU A 52 22.61 26.21 -7.34
CA LEU A 52 21.28 26.62 -7.77
C LEU A 52 21.29 28.09 -8.23
N PHE A 53 20.79 28.38 -9.44
CA PHE A 53 20.66 29.72 -9.99
C PHE A 53 19.19 30.07 -10.22
N LEU A 54 18.71 31.09 -9.53
CA LEU A 54 17.36 31.62 -9.71
C LEU A 54 17.39 32.89 -10.57
N LEU A 55 16.89 32.77 -11.79
CA LEU A 55 16.72 33.86 -12.75
C LEU A 55 15.32 34.46 -12.62
N GLU A 56 15.21 35.59 -11.93
CA GLU A 56 13.96 36.32 -11.80
C GLU A 56 13.83 37.48 -12.79
N GLY A 57 12.59 37.73 -13.20
CA GLY A 57 12.29 38.88 -14.05
C GLY A 57 10.81 38.98 -14.36
N LEU A 58 10.33 40.21 -14.57
CA LEU A 58 8.96 40.45 -15.00
C LEU A 58 8.69 39.83 -16.39
N PRO A 59 7.41 39.63 -16.76
CA PRO A 59 7.05 39.20 -18.11
C PRO A 59 7.68 40.07 -19.21
N GLY A 60 8.19 39.45 -20.27
CA GLY A 60 8.79 40.16 -21.41
C GLY A 60 10.19 40.75 -21.15
N THR A 61 10.87 40.37 -20.07
CA THR A 61 12.25 40.79 -19.77
C THR A 61 13.32 39.95 -20.47
N GLY A 62 12.97 38.86 -21.16
CA GLY A 62 13.92 38.04 -21.92
C GLY A 62 14.45 36.78 -21.22
N LYS A 63 13.84 36.33 -20.11
CA LYS A 63 14.27 35.12 -19.38
C LYS A 63 14.41 33.87 -20.25
N THR A 64 13.40 33.55 -21.07
CA THR A 64 13.43 32.40 -21.98
C THR A 64 14.58 32.48 -23.00
N VAL A 65 14.89 33.69 -23.48
CA VAL A 65 16.02 33.95 -24.38
C VAL A 65 17.36 33.77 -23.65
N LEU A 66 17.47 34.19 -22.39
CA LEU A 66 18.65 33.93 -21.56
C LEU A 66 18.82 32.43 -21.29
N CYS A 67 17.76 31.71 -20.91
CA CYS A 67 17.79 30.26 -20.74
C CYS A 67 18.27 29.55 -22.02
N SER A 68 17.71 29.93 -23.19
CA SER A 68 18.17 29.40 -24.48
C SER A 68 19.65 29.71 -24.75
N SER A 69 20.12 30.92 -24.42
CA SER A 69 21.53 31.31 -24.60
C SER A 69 22.48 30.52 -23.71
N ILE A 70 22.06 30.24 -22.48
CA ILE A 70 22.81 29.40 -21.54
C ILE A 70 22.87 27.96 -22.04
N ILE A 71 21.75 27.41 -22.51
CA ILE A 71 21.69 26.06 -23.08
C ILE A 71 22.64 25.92 -24.28
N ASP A 72 22.59 26.85 -25.23
CA ASP A 72 23.48 26.85 -26.41
C ASP A 72 24.96 26.92 -25.99
N ALA A 73 25.30 27.85 -25.09
CA ALA A 73 26.68 28.02 -24.62
C ALA A 73 27.21 26.78 -23.87
N LEU A 74 26.38 26.12 -23.06
CA LEU A 74 26.75 24.89 -22.37
C LEU A 74 26.88 23.71 -23.33
N ARG A 75 25.97 23.57 -24.30
CA ARG A 75 26.05 22.57 -25.36
C ARG A 75 27.34 22.73 -26.16
N ASP A 76 27.69 23.95 -26.56
CA ASP A 76 28.92 24.24 -27.30
C ASP A 76 30.18 24.00 -26.46
N LYS A 77 30.20 24.42 -25.19
CA LYS A 77 31.32 24.23 -24.27
C LYS A 77 31.62 22.75 -23.99
N HIS A 78 30.57 21.92 -23.93
CA HIS A 78 30.69 20.49 -23.59
C HIS A 78 30.54 19.56 -24.79
N ARG A 79 30.53 20.09 -26.02
CA ARG A 79 30.33 19.34 -27.27
C ARG A 79 31.37 18.23 -27.51
N SER A 80 32.61 18.43 -27.07
CA SER A 80 33.68 17.43 -27.14
C SER A 80 33.72 16.48 -25.95
N SER A 81 32.90 16.75 -24.93
CA SER A 81 32.94 16.14 -23.59
C SER A 81 31.58 15.57 -23.20
N GLU A 82 30.77 15.14 -24.19
CA GLU A 82 29.43 14.55 -24.01
C GLU A 82 29.45 13.35 -23.04
N ARG A 83 30.63 12.76 -22.78
CA ARG A 83 30.83 11.67 -21.82
C ARG A 83 30.96 12.11 -20.36
N THR A 84 31.18 13.40 -20.09
CA THR A 84 31.45 13.93 -18.74
C THR A 84 30.42 14.92 -18.23
N ALA A 85 29.65 15.57 -19.13
CA ALA A 85 28.67 16.58 -18.76
C ALA A 85 27.35 16.41 -19.53
N ALA A 86 26.22 16.39 -18.81
CA ALA A 86 24.88 16.40 -19.41
C ALA A 86 24.25 17.78 -19.33
N VAL A 87 23.61 18.23 -20.43
CA VAL A 87 22.81 19.46 -20.46
C VAL A 87 21.38 19.09 -20.81
N ILE A 88 20.47 19.33 -19.88
CA ILE A 88 19.04 19.02 -20.03
C ILE A 88 18.18 20.23 -19.68
N TYR A 89 17.02 20.34 -20.31
CA TYR A 89 16.14 21.48 -20.10
C TYR A 89 14.65 21.20 -20.27
N PHE A 90 13.83 22.11 -19.78
CA PHE A 90 12.39 22.10 -19.96
C PHE A 90 11.79 23.52 -19.93
N TYR A 91 10.88 23.80 -20.86
CA TYR A 91 10.12 25.05 -20.94
C TYR A 91 8.68 24.84 -20.49
N PHE A 92 8.34 25.29 -19.28
CA PHE A 92 6.96 25.25 -18.82
C PHE A 92 6.05 26.15 -19.65
N ALA A 93 4.79 25.75 -19.80
CA ALA A 93 3.72 26.58 -20.33
C ALA A 93 2.40 26.24 -19.65
N LYS A 94 1.79 27.21 -18.99
CA LYS A 94 0.67 27.00 -18.07
C LYS A 94 -0.57 26.33 -18.67
N TYR A 95 -0.78 26.50 -19.97
CA TYR A 95 -1.99 26.06 -20.66
C TYR A 95 -1.76 24.92 -21.66
N ASP A 96 -0.54 24.40 -21.73
CA ASP A 96 -0.23 23.21 -22.52
C ASP A 96 -0.02 22.06 -21.52
N LEU A 97 -0.97 21.12 -21.47
CA LEU A 97 -0.90 20.00 -20.52
C LEU A 97 0.38 19.17 -20.67
N ARG A 98 0.98 19.13 -21.87
CA ARG A 98 2.28 18.48 -22.12
C ARG A 98 3.44 19.25 -21.49
N ARG A 99 3.21 20.47 -21.01
CA ARG A 99 4.23 21.41 -20.52
C ARG A 99 3.85 22.10 -19.22
N ALA A 100 2.75 21.71 -18.59
CA ALA A 100 2.27 22.30 -17.35
C ALA A 100 2.57 21.41 -16.13
N THR A 101 2.84 20.11 -16.31
CA THR A 101 2.98 19.14 -15.22
C THR A 101 4.43 18.80 -14.91
N ASP A 102 4.72 18.40 -13.68
CA ASP A 102 6.01 17.84 -13.28
C ASP A 102 6.25 16.46 -13.90
N GLU A 103 5.21 15.65 -14.15
CA GLU A 103 5.36 14.38 -14.88
C GLU A 103 5.90 14.59 -16.30
N SER A 104 5.36 15.57 -17.05
CA SER A 104 5.84 15.84 -18.40
C SER A 104 7.26 16.43 -18.42
N MET A 105 7.63 17.21 -17.39
CA MET A 105 9.01 17.67 -17.18
C MET A 105 9.97 16.50 -17.01
N PHE A 106 9.69 15.58 -16.07
CA PHE A 106 10.57 14.44 -15.81
C PHE A 106 10.60 13.43 -16.97
N SER A 107 9.48 13.24 -17.67
CA SER A 107 9.41 12.42 -18.89
C SER A 107 10.39 12.94 -19.96
N SER A 108 10.32 14.25 -20.27
CA SER A 108 11.20 14.89 -21.25
C SER A 108 12.67 14.93 -20.82
N MET A 109 12.94 15.23 -19.55
CA MET A 109 14.31 15.24 -19.01
C MET A 109 14.94 13.85 -19.03
N LEU A 110 14.18 12.81 -18.65
CA LEU A 110 14.66 11.43 -18.69
C LEU A 110 14.95 10.98 -20.13
N PHE A 111 14.13 11.39 -21.10
CA PHE A 111 14.41 11.17 -22.52
C PHE A 111 15.75 11.80 -22.93
N GLN A 112 16.01 13.06 -22.55
CA GLN A 112 17.25 13.77 -22.86
C GLN A 112 18.48 13.08 -22.26
N LEU A 113 18.40 12.66 -21.00
CA LEU A 113 19.47 11.89 -20.35
C LEU A 113 19.72 10.55 -21.05
N CYS A 114 18.67 9.79 -21.37
CA CYS A 114 18.80 8.52 -22.07
C CYS A 114 19.38 8.64 -23.49
N ARG A 115 19.23 9.81 -24.15
CA ARG A 115 19.90 10.09 -25.43
C ARG A 115 21.40 10.35 -25.28
N GLN A 116 21.81 10.93 -24.15
CA GLN A 116 23.21 11.25 -23.86
C GLN A 116 23.99 10.06 -23.25
N LEU A 117 23.30 8.97 -22.87
CA LEU A 117 23.92 7.73 -22.40
C LEU A 117 24.23 6.76 -23.56
N ASP A 118 25.36 6.04 -23.48
CA ASP A 118 25.74 5.02 -24.48
C ASP A 118 24.76 3.83 -24.49
N ALA A 119 24.32 3.40 -23.31
CA ALA A 119 23.32 2.37 -23.10
C ALA A 119 22.34 2.82 -22.00
N VAL A 120 21.07 2.44 -22.13
CA VAL A 120 20.07 2.66 -21.07
C VAL A 120 20.43 1.74 -19.89
N PRO A 121 20.71 2.27 -18.69
CA PRO A 121 21.08 1.46 -17.54
C PRO A 121 20.04 0.38 -17.26
N ILE A 122 20.49 -0.85 -16.98
CA ILE A 122 19.62 -1.98 -16.64
C ILE A 122 18.82 -1.68 -15.36
N GLU A 123 19.38 -0.86 -14.46
CA GLU A 123 18.75 -0.42 -13.22
C GLU A 123 17.56 0.54 -13.45
N LEU A 124 17.40 1.10 -14.66
CA LEU A 124 16.16 1.77 -15.06
C LEU A 124 15.01 0.79 -15.33
N GLY A 125 15.11 -0.48 -14.90
CA GLY A 125 14.16 -1.59 -15.10
C GLY A 125 12.67 -1.30 -14.83
N VAL A 126 12.36 -0.15 -14.22
CA VAL A 126 11.05 0.51 -14.21
C VAL A 126 10.47 0.77 -15.63
N VAL A 127 11.29 0.74 -16.68
CA VAL A 127 10.88 0.92 -18.09
C VAL A 127 9.83 -0.12 -18.54
N GLY A 128 9.85 -1.34 -17.98
CA GLY A 128 8.82 -2.34 -18.23
C GLY A 128 7.46 -1.97 -17.60
N ASP A 129 7.49 -1.36 -16.42
CA ASP A 129 6.31 -0.93 -15.66
C ASP A 129 5.75 0.42 -16.12
N LEU A 130 6.61 1.29 -16.69
CA LEU A 130 6.21 2.56 -17.31
C LEU A 130 5.42 2.32 -18.60
N ALA A 131 5.71 1.25 -19.34
CA ALA A 131 5.09 0.94 -20.63
C ALA A 131 3.69 0.29 -20.54
N ASN A 132 3.32 -0.27 -19.37
CA ASN A 132 2.00 -0.86 -19.13
C ASN A 132 0.95 0.19 -18.72
N ASP A 133 1.39 1.36 -18.28
CA ASP A 133 0.51 2.47 -17.91
C ASP A 133 0.26 3.38 -19.13
N LYS A 134 -1.00 3.82 -19.33
CA LYS A 134 -1.32 4.79 -20.39
C LYS A 134 -0.64 6.16 -20.16
N GLN A 135 -0.25 6.46 -18.93
CA GLN A 135 0.57 7.61 -18.54
C GLN A 135 1.50 7.22 -17.37
N PRO A 136 2.78 7.60 -17.41
CA PRO A 136 3.74 7.25 -16.37
C PRO A 136 3.50 8.04 -15.08
N GLN A 137 3.41 7.34 -13.95
CA GLN A 137 3.29 7.95 -12.62
C GLN A 137 4.57 8.72 -12.22
N PHE A 138 4.41 9.84 -11.53
CA PHE A 138 5.50 10.70 -11.05
C PHE A 138 6.60 9.93 -10.32
N GLU A 139 6.24 9.05 -9.38
CA GLU A 139 7.20 8.35 -8.52
C GLU A 139 8.12 7.45 -9.35
N LYS A 140 7.59 6.83 -10.41
CA LYS A 140 8.35 6.00 -11.34
C LYS A 140 9.30 6.84 -12.18
N LEU A 141 8.82 7.96 -12.73
CA LEU A 141 9.65 8.89 -13.51
C LEU A 141 10.76 9.51 -12.67
N PHE A 142 10.46 9.94 -11.45
CA PHE A 142 11.40 10.57 -10.55
C PHE A 142 12.52 9.61 -10.11
N ARG A 143 12.20 8.35 -9.78
CA ARG A 143 13.21 7.32 -9.48
C ARG A 143 14.12 7.02 -10.68
N ALA A 144 13.54 6.90 -11.87
CA ALA A 144 14.29 6.68 -13.10
C ALA A 144 15.22 7.86 -13.39
N PHE A 145 14.71 9.09 -13.28
CA PHE A 145 15.49 10.33 -13.39
C PHE A 145 16.64 10.37 -12.38
N ALA A 146 16.37 10.09 -11.10
CA ALA A 146 17.37 10.04 -10.05
C ALA A 146 18.51 9.05 -10.34
N THR A 147 18.19 7.91 -10.94
CA THR A 147 19.17 6.89 -11.34
C THR A 147 20.02 7.36 -12.52
N ALA A 148 19.39 8.00 -13.52
CA ALA A 148 20.08 8.47 -14.72
C ALA A 148 21.02 9.65 -14.45
N VAL A 149 20.59 10.62 -13.61
CA VAL A 149 21.37 11.81 -13.25
C VAL A 149 22.74 11.44 -12.65
N ARG A 150 22.79 10.41 -11.79
CA ARG A 150 24.01 9.96 -11.11
C ARG A 150 25.07 9.35 -12.05
N ARG A 151 24.75 9.12 -13.32
CA ARG A 151 25.71 8.59 -14.31
C ARG A 151 26.59 9.66 -14.91
N PHE A 152 26.26 10.94 -14.72
CA PHE A 152 27.01 12.06 -15.28
C PHE A 152 27.82 12.77 -14.18
N PRO A 153 29.15 12.91 -14.34
CA PRO A 153 29.99 13.67 -13.42
C PRO A 153 29.64 15.15 -13.33
N GLN A 154 29.05 15.72 -14.38
CA GLN A 154 28.57 17.09 -14.46
C GLN A 154 27.16 17.08 -15.05
N ILE A 155 26.22 17.80 -14.44
CA ILE A 155 24.84 17.84 -14.91
C ILE A 155 24.23 19.23 -14.75
N PHE A 156 23.80 19.79 -15.87
CA PHE A 156 23.15 21.09 -15.97
C PHE A 156 21.66 20.89 -16.27
N ILE A 157 20.81 21.32 -15.34
CA ILE A 157 19.36 21.25 -15.43
C ILE A 157 18.81 22.67 -15.57
N ILE A 158 18.22 23.01 -16.72
CA ILE A 158 17.69 24.34 -17.00
C ILE A 158 16.16 24.28 -17.12
N VAL A 159 15.45 24.93 -16.21
CA VAL A 159 13.98 24.93 -16.18
C VAL A 159 13.44 26.34 -16.35
N ASP A 160 12.84 26.62 -17.49
CA ASP A 160 12.25 27.93 -17.79
C ASP A 160 10.81 28.02 -17.30
N ALA A 161 10.44 29.17 -16.72
CA ALA A 161 9.09 29.52 -16.29
C ALA A 161 8.46 28.55 -15.28
N VAL A 162 9.18 28.17 -14.21
CA VAL A 162 8.67 27.23 -13.18
C VAL A 162 7.37 27.68 -12.51
N ASP A 163 7.07 28.99 -12.53
CA ASP A 163 5.82 29.56 -12.04
C ASP A 163 4.59 29.28 -12.95
N GLU A 164 4.81 28.64 -14.09
CA GLU A 164 3.78 28.13 -14.99
C GLU A 164 3.44 26.65 -14.77
N CYS A 165 4.10 25.96 -13.83
CA CYS A 165 3.74 24.61 -13.41
C CYS A 165 2.35 24.57 -12.75
N SER A 166 1.59 23.50 -13.00
CA SER A 166 0.25 23.24 -12.45
C SER A 166 0.30 23.09 -10.92
N ASP A 167 1.34 22.43 -10.40
CA ASP A 167 1.64 22.31 -8.97
C ASP A 167 3.07 22.81 -8.66
N ILE A 168 3.20 24.14 -8.57
CA ILE A 168 4.45 24.80 -8.19
C ILE A 168 4.95 24.37 -6.80
N ARG A 169 4.10 23.94 -5.87
CA ARG A 169 4.54 23.57 -4.52
C ARG A 169 5.25 22.22 -4.55
N ARG A 170 4.65 21.23 -5.21
CA ARG A 170 5.26 19.91 -5.43
C ARG A 170 6.54 20.03 -6.23
N LEU A 171 6.57 20.85 -7.27
CA LEU A 171 7.78 21.10 -8.06
C LEU A 171 8.92 21.66 -7.22
N ILE A 172 8.67 22.69 -6.39
CA ILE A 172 9.69 23.27 -5.51
C ILE A 172 10.20 22.26 -4.49
N ALA A 173 9.32 21.46 -3.87
CA ALA A 173 9.71 20.39 -2.96
C ALA A 173 10.58 19.32 -3.65
N THR A 174 10.27 19.01 -4.91
CA THR A 174 11.03 18.04 -5.71
C THR A 174 12.41 18.58 -6.08
N LEU A 175 12.51 19.84 -6.51
CA LEU A 175 13.79 20.49 -6.78
C LEU A 175 14.68 20.56 -5.53
N GLN A 176 14.09 20.82 -4.36
CA GLN A 176 14.80 20.73 -3.07
C GLN A 176 15.33 19.32 -2.84
N SER A 177 14.50 18.29 -3.03
CA SER A 177 14.94 16.90 -2.88
C SER A 177 16.12 16.54 -3.80
N ILE A 178 16.18 17.09 -5.02
CA ILE A 178 17.30 16.87 -5.95
C ILE A 178 18.58 17.54 -5.41
N ILE A 179 18.47 18.75 -4.84
CA ILE A 179 19.60 19.47 -4.23
C ILE A 179 20.11 18.72 -2.99
N ASP A 180 19.21 18.11 -2.22
CA ASP A 180 19.51 17.31 -1.02
C ASP A 180 20.24 16.00 -1.34
N TRP A 181 20.33 15.61 -2.62
CA TRP A 181 21.18 14.48 -3.01
C TRP A 181 22.67 14.78 -2.87
N GLU A 182 23.04 16.06 -2.72
CA GLU A 182 24.42 16.52 -2.57
C GLU A 182 25.37 15.96 -3.64
N LEU A 183 24.88 15.88 -4.88
CA LEU A 183 25.66 15.34 -5.99
C LEU A 183 26.76 16.31 -6.43
N ASP A 184 27.98 15.80 -6.52
CA ASP A 184 29.09 16.53 -7.10
C ASP A 184 28.81 16.84 -8.59
N GLY A 185 29.03 18.07 -9.02
CA GLY A 185 28.79 18.53 -10.40
C GLY A 185 27.32 18.77 -10.77
N LEU A 186 26.40 18.85 -9.79
CA LEU A 186 25.00 19.22 -10.04
C LEU A 186 24.83 20.75 -10.14
N HIS A 187 24.19 21.19 -11.22
CA HIS A 187 23.91 22.60 -11.52
C HIS A 187 22.46 22.79 -11.96
N ILE A 188 21.65 23.47 -11.15
CA ILE A 188 20.23 23.72 -11.46
C ILE A 188 20.04 25.21 -11.75
N LEU A 189 19.40 25.55 -12.86
CA LEU A 189 18.93 26.89 -13.18
C LEU A 189 17.41 26.87 -13.30
N VAL A 190 16.75 27.77 -12.58
CA VAL A 190 15.30 27.97 -12.69
C VAL A 190 15.00 29.41 -13.06
N SER A 191 14.10 29.61 -14.03
CA SER A 191 13.60 30.92 -14.43
C SER A 191 12.18 31.12 -13.93
N ALA A 192 11.88 32.29 -13.36
CA ALA A 192 10.56 32.54 -12.81
C ALA A 192 10.20 34.03 -12.72
N ARG A 193 8.92 34.33 -12.47
CA ARG A 193 8.49 35.66 -11.98
C ARG A 193 8.84 35.84 -10.49
N PRO A 194 9.08 37.08 -10.02
CA PRO A 194 9.28 37.33 -8.59
C PRO A 194 8.07 36.84 -7.78
N HIS A 195 8.30 35.89 -6.88
CA HIS A 195 7.26 35.28 -6.07
C HIS A 195 7.77 34.99 -4.65
N LEU A 196 7.08 35.51 -3.62
CA LEU A 196 7.46 35.38 -2.21
C LEU A 196 7.67 33.92 -1.81
N PHE A 197 6.71 33.04 -2.13
CA PHE A 197 6.81 31.60 -1.85
C PHE A 197 8.11 30.96 -2.37
N MET A 198 8.49 31.19 -3.63
CA MET A 198 9.72 30.61 -4.19
C MET A 198 10.96 31.15 -3.49
N ARG A 199 11.01 32.46 -3.22
CA ARG A 199 12.12 33.08 -2.52
C ARG A 199 12.28 32.54 -1.10
N GLU A 200 11.20 32.29 -0.37
CA GLU A 200 11.25 31.77 0.99
C GLU A 200 11.65 30.28 1.02
N HIS A 201 11.10 29.47 0.12
CA HIS A 201 11.30 28.02 0.15
C HIS A 201 12.67 27.62 -0.41
N LEU A 202 13.17 28.29 -1.44
CA LEU A 202 14.52 28.03 -1.97
C LEU A 202 15.65 28.63 -1.10
N ARG A 203 15.35 29.47 -0.10
CA ARG A 203 16.33 30.13 0.79
C ARG A 203 16.52 29.49 2.17
N ARG A 204 16.00 28.27 2.43
CA ARG A 204 16.10 27.64 3.76
C ARG A 204 17.57 27.58 4.28
N PRO A 205 17.79 27.67 5.60
CA PRO A 205 19.12 27.89 6.19
C PRO A 205 20.21 26.90 5.74
N HIS A 206 19.84 25.63 5.57
CA HIS A 206 20.75 24.55 5.17
C HIS A 206 21.26 24.64 3.73
N HIS A 207 20.57 25.35 2.82
CA HIS A 207 20.94 25.47 1.39
C HIS A 207 21.37 26.88 0.96
N SER A 208 21.42 27.82 1.91
CA SER A 208 21.71 29.24 1.66
C SER A 208 23.06 29.50 0.97
N HIS A 209 24.04 28.60 1.13
CA HIS A 209 25.36 28.69 0.50
C HIS A 209 25.36 28.32 -1.01
N HIS A 210 24.34 27.59 -1.48
CA HIS A 210 24.25 27.04 -2.85
C HIS A 210 23.45 27.92 -3.82
N LEU A 211 22.58 28.81 -3.31
CA LEU A 211 21.70 29.66 -4.12
C LEU A 211 22.43 30.90 -4.65
N ARG A 212 22.25 31.20 -5.95
CA ARG A 212 22.63 32.44 -6.62
C ARG A 212 21.37 33.11 -7.15
N TYR A 213 21.16 34.35 -6.75
CA TYR A 213 19.99 35.15 -7.14
C TYR A 213 20.39 36.15 -8.23
N PHE A 214 19.61 36.22 -9.29
CA PHE A 214 19.83 37.21 -10.36
C PHE A 214 18.51 37.82 -10.83
N SER A 215 18.47 39.16 -10.90
CA SER A 215 17.32 39.93 -11.40
C SER A 215 17.65 40.50 -12.76
N ASN A 216 16.92 40.06 -13.79
CA ASN A 216 17.16 40.46 -15.17
C ASN A 216 16.76 41.91 -15.50
N THR A 217 15.94 42.56 -14.68
CA THR A 217 15.42 43.90 -14.97
C THR A 217 16.46 45.01 -14.93
N ASP A 218 17.58 44.79 -14.22
CA ASP A 218 18.50 45.86 -13.89
C ASP A 218 19.66 45.98 -14.90
N GLU A 219 19.90 44.92 -15.69
CA GLU A 219 21.07 44.83 -16.59
C GLU A 219 20.72 44.60 -18.07
N ASN A 220 19.43 44.40 -18.42
CA ASN A 220 19.02 44.08 -19.79
C ASN A 220 18.92 45.27 -20.77
N HIS A 221 19.26 46.49 -20.33
CA HIS A 221 19.06 47.72 -21.12
C HIS A 221 19.82 47.71 -22.45
N HIS A 222 21.05 47.19 -22.45
CA HIS A 222 21.89 47.10 -23.67
C HIS A 222 21.26 46.19 -24.73
N ASP A 223 20.71 45.05 -24.32
CA ASP A 223 20.06 44.10 -25.21
C ASP A 223 18.75 44.66 -25.78
N ILE A 224 17.98 45.40 -24.97
CA ILE A 224 16.77 46.09 -25.43
C ILE A 224 17.13 47.13 -26.49
N LEU A 225 18.17 47.95 -26.26
CA LEU A 225 18.67 48.91 -27.24
C LEU A 225 19.09 48.25 -28.55
N ARG A 226 19.77 47.10 -28.45
CA ARG A 226 20.20 46.33 -29.62
C ARG A 226 18.99 45.81 -30.41
N LEU A 227 17.98 45.25 -29.75
CA LEU A 227 16.73 44.82 -30.37
C LEU A 227 16.02 45.98 -31.08
N ILE A 228 15.87 47.12 -30.39
CA ILE A 228 15.19 48.30 -30.95
C ILE A 228 15.94 48.79 -32.19
N THR A 229 17.26 48.91 -32.11
CA THR A 229 18.09 49.41 -33.23
C THR A 229 17.98 48.50 -34.45
N ALA A 230 18.03 47.18 -34.27
CA ALA A 230 17.86 46.21 -35.35
C ALA A 230 16.48 46.33 -36.00
N ARG A 231 15.41 46.30 -35.20
CA ARG A 231 14.03 46.38 -35.72
C ARG A 231 13.67 47.71 -36.35
N VAL A 232 14.17 48.84 -35.84
CA VAL A 232 13.99 50.16 -36.47
C VAL A 232 14.67 50.21 -37.83
N SER A 233 15.84 49.58 -37.97
CA SER A 233 16.56 49.53 -39.24
C SER A 233 15.80 48.70 -40.30
N GLU A 234 15.15 47.62 -39.86
CA GLU A 234 14.36 46.72 -40.71
C GLU A 234 12.96 47.28 -41.02
N GLN A 235 12.13 47.50 -40.00
CA GLN A 235 10.69 47.79 -40.13
C GLN A 235 10.40 49.27 -40.42
N LEU A 236 11.29 50.17 -40.02
CA LEU A 236 11.17 51.62 -40.22
C LEU A 236 12.24 52.16 -41.18
N SER A 237 12.68 51.32 -42.11
CA SER A 237 13.73 51.63 -43.09
C SER A 237 13.44 52.90 -43.90
N PHE A 238 12.16 53.20 -44.15
CA PHE A 238 11.68 54.38 -44.87
C PHE A 238 11.89 55.72 -44.15
N LEU A 239 12.23 55.73 -42.85
CA LEU A 239 12.45 56.96 -42.08
C LEU A 239 13.88 57.51 -42.27
N PRO A 240 14.05 58.85 -42.24
CA PRO A 240 15.38 59.48 -42.15
C PRO A 240 16.14 59.06 -40.90
N TRP A 241 17.47 59.06 -40.97
CA TRP A 241 18.35 58.66 -39.86
C TRP A 241 18.08 59.42 -38.55
N SER A 242 17.84 60.74 -38.62
CA SER A 242 17.49 61.55 -37.44
C SER A 242 16.22 61.06 -36.74
N THR A 243 15.17 60.72 -37.52
CA THR A 243 13.92 60.20 -36.94
C THR A 243 14.07 58.77 -36.43
N LYS A 244 14.90 57.94 -37.07
CA LYS A 244 15.26 56.61 -36.54
C LYS A 244 15.94 56.73 -35.17
N GLN A 245 16.85 57.69 -34.99
CA GLN A 245 17.47 57.95 -33.70
C GLN A 245 16.47 58.43 -32.64
N ASP A 246 15.52 59.30 -33.02
CA ASP A 246 14.44 59.72 -32.12
C ASP A 246 13.59 58.51 -31.66
N VAL A 247 13.22 57.62 -32.60
CA VAL A 247 12.50 56.38 -32.28
C VAL A 247 13.29 55.50 -31.31
N ILE A 248 14.57 55.24 -31.61
CA ILE A 248 15.42 54.39 -30.77
C ILE A 248 15.50 54.94 -29.34
N ARG A 249 15.73 56.25 -29.21
CA ARG A 249 15.87 56.93 -27.90
C ARG A 249 14.57 56.89 -27.11
N GLU A 250 13.45 57.28 -27.72
CA GLU A 250 12.15 57.36 -27.05
C GLU A 250 11.60 55.99 -26.66
N VAL A 251 11.71 55.00 -27.55
CA VAL A 251 11.25 53.63 -27.28
C VAL A 251 12.11 53.03 -26.16
N ALA A 252 13.45 53.17 -26.21
CA ALA A 252 14.31 52.64 -25.15
C ALA A 252 14.03 53.28 -23.79
N ALA A 253 13.83 54.61 -23.73
CA ALA A 253 13.53 55.33 -22.49
C ALA A 253 12.16 54.95 -21.88
N LYS A 254 11.21 54.51 -22.70
CA LYS A 254 9.84 54.15 -22.28
C LYS A 254 9.61 52.65 -22.08
N ALA A 255 10.57 51.79 -22.46
CA ALA A 255 10.44 50.34 -22.40
C ALA A 255 10.45 49.74 -20.98
N GLU A 256 11.01 50.45 -19.99
CA GLU A 256 11.07 50.02 -18.58
C GLU A 256 11.56 48.55 -18.42
N GLY A 257 12.61 48.17 -19.17
CA GLY A 257 13.19 46.82 -19.10
C GLY A 257 12.39 45.72 -19.83
N SER A 258 11.36 46.07 -20.62
CA SER A 258 10.52 45.10 -21.35
C SER A 258 10.80 45.05 -22.85
N PHE A 259 11.35 43.93 -23.32
CA PHE A 259 11.49 43.60 -24.74
C PHE A 259 10.13 43.48 -25.43
N LEU A 260 9.13 42.92 -24.73
CA LEU A 260 7.77 42.80 -25.25
C LEU A 260 7.16 44.17 -25.54
N TRP A 261 7.29 45.12 -24.62
CA TRP A 261 6.79 46.48 -24.86
C TRP A 261 7.48 47.10 -26.08
N ALA A 262 8.80 47.01 -26.17
CA ALA A 262 9.55 47.54 -27.31
C ALA A 262 9.08 46.90 -28.64
N ALA A 263 8.87 45.58 -28.64
CA ALA A 263 8.35 44.85 -29.79
C ALA A 263 6.96 45.34 -30.22
N LEU A 264 6.01 45.46 -29.28
CA LEU A 264 4.64 45.90 -29.54
C LEU A 264 4.60 47.34 -30.07
N MET A 265 5.40 48.25 -29.49
CA MET A 265 5.44 49.65 -29.93
C MET A 265 6.09 49.81 -31.30
N LEU A 266 7.12 49.03 -31.61
CA LEU A 266 7.74 49.06 -32.94
C LEU A 266 6.80 48.51 -34.01
N ALA A 267 6.00 47.48 -33.70
CA ALA A 267 4.94 47.01 -34.58
C ALA A 267 3.86 48.09 -34.81
N GLU A 268 3.37 48.75 -33.75
CA GLU A 268 2.41 49.87 -33.86
C GLU A 268 2.96 51.03 -34.70
N LEU A 269 4.25 51.36 -34.57
CA LEU A 269 4.91 52.37 -35.40
C LEU A 269 5.13 51.92 -36.85
N GLY A 270 5.36 50.62 -37.09
CA GLY A 270 5.55 50.04 -38.42
C GLY A 270 4.30 50.09 -39.30
N GLU A 271 3.11 50.06 -38.71
CA GLU A 271 1.85 50.25 -39.44
C GLU A 271 1.70 51.69 -39.97
N VAL A 272 2.41 52.65 -39.38
CA VAL A 272 2.30 54.06 -39.70
C VAL A 272 3.21 54.44 -40.87
N ARG A 273 2.62 54.61 -42.06
CA ARG A 273 3.35 54.80 -43.33
C ARG A 273 3.92 56.21 -43.60
N THR A 274 3.93 57.13 -42.65
CA THR A 274 4.42 58.51 -42.87
C THR A 274 5.20 59.06 -41.68
N GLN A 275 6.27 59.80 -41.93
CA GLN A 275 7.14 60.39 -40.89
C GLN A 275 6.35 61.26 -39.90
N GLN A 276 5.39 62.07 -40.35
CA GLN A 276 4.61 62.96 -39.48
C GLN A 276 3.72 62.19 -38.50
N LYS A 277 3.06 61.13 -38.97
CA LYS A 277 2.25 60.26 -38.10
C LYS A 277 3.13 59.45 -37.14
N VAL A 278 4.33 59.02 -37.54
CA VAL A 278 5.29 58.35 -36.63
C VAL A 278 5.71 59.30 -35.50
N LYS A 279 6.05 60.55 -35.81
CA LYS A 279 6.37 61.58 -34.79
C LYS A 279 5.19 61.82 -33.83
N HIS A 280 3.97 61.86 -34.35
CA HIS A 280 2.77 62.00 -33.52
C HIS A 280 2.52 60.77 -32.63
N ALA A 281 2.69 59.56 -33.17
CA ALA A 281 2.57 58.32 -32.41
C ALA A 281 3.61 58.23 -31.29
N LEU A 282 4.88 58.57 -31.56
CA LEU A 282 5.97 58.63 -30.58
C LEU A 282 5.62 59.52 -29.36
N ALA A 283 4.98 60.67 -29.59
CA ALA A 283 4.58 61.61 -28.54
C ALA A 283 3.50 61.03 -27.61
N THR A 284 2.69 60.08 -28.09
CA THR A 284 1.57 59.49 -27.35
C THR A 284 1.86 58.08 -26.82
N LEU A 285 3.07 57.56 -27.04
CA LEU A 285 3.47 56.22 -26.60
C LEU A 285 3.32 56.05 -25.07
N PRO A 286 2.62 55.01 -24.61
CA PRO A 286 2.45 54.75 -23.19
C PRO A 286 3.77 54.24 -22.57
N LYS A 287 4.28 54.90 -21.53
CA LYS A 287 5.47 54.43 -20.79
C LYS A 287 5.21 53.07 -20.11
N GLY A 288 5.91 52.02 -20.56
CA GLY A 288 5.85 50.65 -20.03
C GLY A 288 4.58 49.86 -20.34
N LEU A 289 4.63 48.53 -20.13
CA LEU A 289 3.50 47.61 -20.36
C LEU A 289 2.24 47.98 -19.58
N SER A 290 2.39 48.49 -18.35
CA SER A 290 1.27 48.85 -17.49
C SER A 290 0.40 49.96 -18.09
N LYS A 291 1.00 51.05 -18.58
CA LYS A 291 0.24 52.13 -19.23
C LYS A 291 -0.31 51.69 -20.59
N PHE A 292 0.39 50.82 -21.31
CA PHE A 292 -0.09 50.25 -22.56
C PHE A 292 -1.38 49.43 -22.35
N TYR A 293 -1.36 48.46 -21.43
CA TYR A 293 -2.55 47.66 -21.12
C TYR A 293 -3.70 48.51 -20.56
N LYS A 294 -3.40 49.53 -19.74
CA LYS A 294 -4.41 50.52 -19.30
C LYS A 294 -5.10 51.20 -20.47
N ARG A 295 -4.34 51.60 -21.51
CA ARG A 295 -4.86 52.22 -22.73
C ARG A 295 -5.75 51.24 -23.48
N CYS A 296 -5.26 50.04 -23.80
CA CYS A 296 -6.00 49.01 -24.54
C CYS A 296 -7.31 48.62 -23.83
N ILE A 297 -7.27 48.31 -22.54
CA ILE A 297 -8.46 47.93 -21.75
C ILE A 297 -9.47 49.08 -21.70
N ARG A 298 -9.03 50.34 -21.49
CA ARG A 298 -9.95 51.50 -21.54
C ARG A 298 -10.57 51.69 -22.92
N THR A 299 -9.82 51.46 -23.99
CA THR A 299 -10.33 51.55 -25.35
C THR A 299 -11.40 50.48 -25.59
N SER A 300 -11.15 49.23 -25.20
CA SER A 300 -12.14 48.14 -25.29
C SER A 300 -13.40 48.41 -24.46
N LEU A 301 -13.26 48.81 -23.20
CA LEU A 301 -14.39 49.14 -22.31
C LEU A 301 -15.22 50.33 -22.83
N ARG A 302 -14.61 51.28 -23.56
CA ARG A 302 -15.35 52.37 -24.21
C ARG A 302 -16.17 51.91 -25.41
N ARG A 303 -15.75 50.86 -26.12
CA ARG A 303 -16.49 50.29 -27.26
C ARG A 303 -17.71 49.52 -26.79
N SER A 304 -17.56 48.71 -25.75
CA SER A 304 -18.66 47.99 -25.10
C SER A 304 -18.27 47.62 -23.67
N SER A 305 -18.78 48.36 -22.68
CA SER A 305 -18.33 48.24 -21.28
C SER A 305 -18.65 46.87 -20.68
N THR A 306 -19.88 46.39 -20.86
CA THR A 306 -20.35 45.11 -20.28
C THR A 306 -19.75 43.90 -20.97
N LEU A 307 -19.70 43.87 -22.30
CA LEU A 307 -19.17 42.71 -23.04
C LEU A 307 -17.64 42.62 -22.94
N ALA A 308 -16.91 43.74 -23.02
CA ALA A 308 -15.45 43.72 -22.90
C ALA A 308 -15.00 43.27 -21.51
N GLU A 309 -15.69 43.68 -20.45
CA GLU A 309 -15.43 43.18 -19.10
C GLU A 309 -15.61 41.65 -19.02
N VAL A 310 -16.74 41.12 -19.51
CA VAL A 310 -17.01 39.67 -19.46
C VAL A 310 -15.98 38.89 -20.26
N VAL A 311 -15.66 39.29 -21.49
CA VAL A 311 -14.68 38.59 -22.32
C VAL A 311 -13.28 38.63 -21.68
N LEU A 312 -12.83 39.78 -21.16
CA LEU A 312 -11.54 39.89 -20.49
C LEU A 312 -11.48 39.05 -19.20
N VAL A 313 -12.57 39.02 -18.42
CA VAL A 313 -12.67 38.19 -17.21
C VAL A 313 -12.59 36.71 -17.59
N TRP A 314 -13.42 36.25 -18.52
CA TRP A 314 -13.46 34.83 -18.90
C TRP A 314 -12.17 34.38 -19.58
N VAL A 315 -11.66 35.11 -20.57
CA VAL A 315 -10.40 34.73 -21.25
C VAL A 315 -9.19 34.86 -20.33
N GLY A 316 -9.17 35.88 -19.46
CA GLY A 316 -8.04 36.13 -18.57
C GLY A 316 -7.94 35.19 -17.36
N TYR A 317 -9.08 34.72 -16.86
CA TYR A 317 -9.14 33.97 -15.60
C TYR A 317 -9.66 32.55 -15.72
N ALA A 318 -10.14 32.13 -16.90
CA ALA A 318 -10.50 30.74 -17.15
C ALA A 318 -9.34 29.78 -16.84
N HIS A 319 -9.69 28.58 -16.39
CA HIS A 319 -8.76 27.52 -16.04
C HIS A 319 -8.02 26.99 -17.27
N ARG A 320 -8.72 26.91 -18.41
CA ARG A 320 -8.17 26.61 -19.74
C ARG A 320 -8.61 27.66 -20.75
N PRO A 321 -7.90 27.82 -21.88
CA PRO A 321 -8.41 28.62 -22.99
C PRO A 321 -9.81 28.12 -23.41
N LEU A 322 -10.69 29.07 -23.68
CA LEU A 322 -12.08 28.82 -24.01
C LEU A 322 -12.25 28.76 -25.52
N ARG A 323 -13.10 27.86 -25.99
CA ARG A 323 -13.55 27.86 -27.38
C ARG A 323 -14.29 29.15 -27.68
N ILE A 324 -14.32 29.55 -28.96
CA ILE A 324 -14.95 30.81 -29.33
C ILE A 324 -16.47 30.78 -29.05
N ASP A 325 -17.12 29.63 -29.21
CA ASP A 325 -18.53 29.41 -28.85
C ASP A 325 -18.77 29.44 -27.32
N GLU A 326 -17.85 28.91 -26.52
CA GLU A 326 -17.88 29.04 -25.05
C GLU A 326 -17.76 30.51 -24.61
N VAL A 327 -16.85 31.30 -25.21
CA VAL A 327 -16.70 32.74 -24.91
C VAL A 327 -17.97 33.49 -25.30
N ALA A 328 -18.54 33.19 -26.47
CA ALA A 328 -19.77 33.81 -26.94
C ALA A 328 -20.94 33.50 -25.99
N GLU A 329 -21.07 32.27 -25.51
CA GLU A 329 -22.11 31.89 -24.56
C GLU A 329 -21.89 32.49 -23.16
N ALA A 330 -20.65 32.53 -22.67
CA ALA A 330 -20.31 33.22 -21.43
C ALA A 330 -20.73 34.70 -21.46
N ALA A 331 -20.57 35.37 -22.60
CA ALA A 331 -20.98 36.76 -22.81
C ALA A 331 -22.49 36.99 -22.69
N THR A 332 -23.33 35.99 -22.99
CA THR A 332 -24.80 36.13 -22.89
C THR A 332 -25.33 35.93 -21.47
N ILE A 333 -24.59 35.24 -20.59
CA ILE A 333 -25.05 34.93 -19.22
C ILE A 333 -25.28 36.20 -18.39
N LYS A 334 -24.44 37.23 -18.54
CA LYS A 334 -24.56 38.51 -17.82
C LYS A 334 -25.60 39.46 -18.45
N ALA A 335 -25.99 39.21 -19.71
CA ALA A 335 -26.86 40.08 -20.51
C ALA A 335 -28.38 39.88 -20.26
N ALA A 336 -28.77 38.97 -19.35
CA ALA A 336 -30.16 38.78 -18.89
C ALA A 336 -31.22 38.60 -20.00
N VAL A 337 -30.87 37.91 -21.10
CA VAL A 337 -31.84 37.55 -22.15
C VAL A 337 -32.61 36.29 -21.71
N ASP A 338 -33.91 36.26 -21.99
CA ASP A 338 -34.89 35.22 -21.61
C ASP A 338 -34.29 33.78 -21.57
N PRO A 339 -34.34 33.10 -20.41
CA PRO A 339 -33.70 31.80 -20.17
C PRO A 339 -34.35 30.61 -20.92
N THR A 340 -35.43 30.83 -21.66
CA THR A 340 -36.13 29.77 -22.42
C THR A 340 -35.70 29.65 -23.89
N VAL A 341 -34.84 30.55 -24.37
CA VAL A 341 -34.45 30.62 -25.79
C VAL A 341 -33.11 29.92 -26.04
N SER A 342 -33.06 29.04 -27.05
CA SER A 342 -31.86 28.29 -27.41
C SER A 342 -30.67 29.21 -27.76
N PRO A 343 -29.42 28.89 -27.37
CA PRO A 343 -28.23 29.71 -27.66
C PRO A 343 -28.03 30.01 -29.17
N LYS A 344 -28.44 29.09 -30.06
CA LYS A 344 -28.45 29.30 -31.53
C LYS A 344 -29.21 30.56 -31.99
N LYS A 345 -30.13 31.11 -31.18
CA LYS A 345 -30.89 32.33 -31.47
C LYS A 345 -30.39 33.59 -30.72
N GLN A 346 -29.39 33.44 -29.84
CA GLN A 346 -28.87 34.52 -28.98
C GLN A 346 -27.38 34.86 -29.26
N LEU A 347 -26.71 34.11 -30.13
CA LEU A 347 -25.30 34.32 -30.48
C LEU A 347 -25.06 35.73 -31.05
N LEU A 348 -24.22 36.52 -30.36
CA LEU A 348 -23.28 37.42 -31.03
C LEU A 348 -22.52 36.57 -32.06
N ARG A 349 -22.24 37.10 -33.27
CA ARG A 349 -21.43 36.32 -34.22
C ARG A 349 -20.13 35.94 -33.52
N VAL A 350 -19.71 34.70 -33.69
CA VAL A 350 -18.50 34.13 -33.06
C VAL A 350 -17.28 35.05 -33.27
N ASP A 351 -17.23 35.76 -34.41
CA ASP A 351 -16.21 36.74 -34.76
C ASP A 351 -16.28 38.07 -33.98
N ASP A 352 -17.46 38.46 -33.47
CA ASP A 352 -17.63 39.71 -32.73
C ASP A 352 -16.92 39.65 -31.37
N ALA A 353 -16.84 38.48 -30.74
CA ALA A 353 -16.19 38.29 -29.44
C ALA A 353 -14.68 38.61 -29.49
N LEU A 354 -14.01 38.26 -30.60
CA LEU A 354 -12.60 38.55 -30.85
C LEU A 354 -12.36 40.05 -31.11
N ASN A 355 -13.31 40.70 -31.78
CA ASN A 355 -13.23 42.12 -32.15
C ASN A 355 -13.49 43.09 -30.97
N ILE A 356 -13.88 42.59 -29.80
CA ILE A 356 -14.09 43.44 -28.60
C ILE A 356 -12.76 43.92 -28.02
N CYS A 357 -11.74 43.07 -28.04
CA CYS A 357 -10.41 43.34 -27.46
C CYS A 357 -9.27 42.91 -28.40
N PRO A 358 -9.18 43.45 -29.63
CA PRO A 358 -8.24 42.97 -30.65
C PRO A 358 -6.77 43.13 -30.25
N ASP A 359 -6.44 44.15 -29.45
CA ASP A 359 -5.07 44.42 -29.01
C ASP A 359 -4.63 43.55 -27.81
N LEU A 360 -5.53 42.73 -27.25
CA LEU A 360 -5.31 41.97 -26.01
C LEU A 360 -5.58 40.47 -26.18
N LEU A 361 -6.31 40.07 -27.21
CA LEU A 361 -6.74 38.71 -27.47
C LEU A 361 -6.15 38.18 -28.76
N GLN A 362 -5.93 36.87 -28.81
CA GLN A 362 -5.53 36.15 -30.00
C GLN A 362 -6.31 34.84 -30.09
N THR A 363 -6.43 34.32 -31.32
CA THR A 363 -6.97 32.97 -31.55
C THR A 363 -5.79 32.01 -31.60
N ILE A 364 -5.89 30.92 -30.83
CA ILE A 364 -4.92 29.83 -30.83
C ILE A 364 -5.60 28.55 -31.26
N THR A 365 -4.86 27.68 -31.95
CA THR A 365 -5.31 26.32 -32.24
C THR A 365 -4.85 25.41 -31.11
N ILE A 366 -5.78 24.69 -30.49
CA ILE A 366 -5.49 23.68 -29.48
C ILE A 366 -5.67 22.31 -30.11
N GLU A 367 -4.61 21.50 -30.07
CA GLU A 367 -4.61 20.11 -30.47
C GLU A 367 -4.78 19.24 -29.22
N ASP A 368 -5.99 18.69 -29.02
CA ASP A 368 -6.23 17.63 -28.05
C ASP A 368 -6.10 16.27 -28.75
N THR A 369 -5.79 15.23 -27.98
CA THR A 369 -5.60 13.83 -28.39
C THR A 369 -6.65 13.27 -29.36
N ASN A 370 -7.85 13.86 -29.40
CA ASN A 370 -8.96 13.44 -30.26
C ASN A 370 -9.60 14.56 -31.08
N GLU A 371 -9.25 15.84 -30.88
CA GLU A 371 -9.91 16.97 -31.55
C GLU A 371 -9.02 18.22 -31.58
N SER A 372 -8.91 18.88 -32.75
CA SER A 372 -8.31 20.21 -32.88
C SER A 372 -9.40 21.28 -32.86
N PHE A 373 -9.27 22.32 -32.05
CA PHE A 373 -10.24 23.42 -32.00
C PHE A 373 -9.61 24.80 -31.84
N GLN A 374 -10.32 25.83 -32.31
CA GLN A 374 -9.92 27.22 -32.12
C GLN A 374 -10.36 27.72 -30.74
N ALA A 375 -9.44 28.29 -29.99
CA ALA A 375 -9.66 28.86 -28.67
C ALA A 375 -9.18 30.31 -28.61
N VAL A 376 -9.75 31.08 -27.69
CA VAL A 376 -9.36 32.46 -27.44
C VAL A 376 -8.40 32.50 -26.26
N SER A 377 -7.28 33.18 -26.43
CA SER A 377 -6.26 33.40 -25.39
C SER A 377 -5.84 34.85 -25.33
N LEU A 378 -5.22 35.26 -24.22
CA LEU A 378 -4.56 36.55 -24.15
C LEU A 378 -3.35 36.56 -25.10
N ILE A 379 -3.12 37.70 -25.77
CA ILE A 379 -1.96 37.88 -26.66
C ILE A 379 -0.64 37.68 -25.93
N HIS A 380 -0.61 37.96 -24.62
CA HIS A 380 0.54 37.68 -23.76
C HIS A 380 0.12 37.53 -22.29
N SER A 381 0.81 36.65 -21.54
CA SER A 381 0.53 36.37 -20.12
C SER A 381 0.64 37.59 -19.20
N SER A 382 1.41 38.61 -19.61
CA SER A 382 1.52 39.88 -18.89
C SER A 382 0.22 40.70 -18.84
N VAL A 383 -0.71 40.49 -19.78
CA VAL A 383 -2.03 41.13 -19.73
C VAL A 383 -2.75 40.69 -18.45
N ARG A 384 -2.74 39.39 -18.16
CA ARG A 384 -3.29 38.83 -16.92
C ARG A 384 -2.63 39.43 -15.67
N ALA A 385 -1.29 39.49 -15.65
CA ALA A 385 -0.56 40.09 -14.53
C ALA A 385 -0.95 41.56 -14.27
N TYR A 386 -1.22 42.33 -15.33
CA TYR A 386 -1.73 43.69 -15.19
C TYR A 386 -3.16 43.70 -14.62
N MET A 387 -4.04 42.81 -15.10
CA MET A 387 -5.41 42.67 -14.59
C MET A 387 -5.43 42.29 -13.10
N ASP A 388 -4.56 41.39 -12.65
CA ASP A 388 -4.46 40.97 -11.25
C ASP A 388 -4.18 42.15 -10.31
N VAL A 389 -3.32 43.08 -10.71
CA VAL A 389 -2.93 44.23 -9.89
C VAL A 389 -3.93 45.39 -10.00
N LYS A 390 -4.41 45.68 -11.20
CA LYS A 390 -5.16 46.92 -11.49
C LYS A 390 -6.66 46.74 -11.59
N LEU A 391 -7.14 45.51 -11.79
CA LEU A 391 -8.56 45.16 -11.94
C LEU A 391 -9.01 44.12 -10.89
N SER A 392 -8.30 44.01 -9.76
CA SER A 392 -8.66 43.12 -8.66
C SER A 392 -10.09 43.33 -8.14
N HIS A 393 -10.61 44.56 -8.22
CA HIS A 393 -11.98 44.92 -7.87
C HIS A 393 -13.06 44.24 -8.74
N TRP A 394 -12.72 43.68 -9.90
CA TRP A 394 -13.68 42.94 -10.75
C TRP A 394 -14.06 41.56 -10.21
N ASN A 395 -13.33 41.05 -9.21
CA ASN A 395 -13.54 39.73 -8.61
C ASN A 395 -13.84 38.62 -9.65
N PRO A 396 -12.91 38.40 -10.62
CA PRO A 396 -13.18 37.59 -11.80
C PRO A 396 -13.56 36.13 -11.48
N HIS A 397 -12.93 35.54 -10.46
CA HIS A 397 -13.24 34.19 -10.02
C HIS A 397 -14.66 34.08 -9.43
N PHE A 398 -15.16 35.09 -8.72
CA PHE A 398 -16.55 35.12 -8.26
C PHE A 398 -17.52 35.15 -9.44
N GLU A 399 -17.30 36.04 -10.41
CA GLU A 399 -18.18 36.19 -11.58
C GLU A 399 -18.26 34.89 -12.40
N ILE A 400 -17.12 34.24 -12.64
CA ILE A 400 -17.08 32.98 -13.38
C ILE A 400 -17.75 31.85 -12.58
N ALA A 401 -17.46 31.70 -11.28
CA ALA A 401 -18.07 30.66 -10.45
C ALA A 401 -19.60 30.80 -10.40
N GLN A 402 -20.08 32.03 -10.19
CA GLN A 402 -21.51 32.34 -10.18
C GLN A 402 -22.16 32.02 -11.52
N ALA A 403 -21.54 32.44 -12.63
CA ALA A 403 -22.06 32.19 -13.96
C ALA A 403 -22.10 30.69 -14.28
N CYS A 404 -21.05 29.93 -13.94
CA CYS A 404 -21.01 28.48 -14.14
C CYS A 404 -22.11 27.76 -13.33
N LEU A 405 -22.26 28.07 -12.04
CA LEU A 405 -23.31 27.43 -11.21
C LEU A 405 -24.72 27.74 -11.74
N ARG A 406 -25.00 29.00 -12.06
CA ARG A 406 -26.29 29.39 -12.65
C ARG A 406 -26.52 28.73 -14.00
N TYR A 407 -25.47 28.55 -14.79
CA TYR A 407 -25.54 27.86 -16.06
C TYR A 407 -25.92 26.39 -15.87
N LEU A 408 -25.30 25.70 -14.92
CA LEU A 408 -25.64 24.30 -14.60
C LEU A 408 -27.07 24.14 -14.08
N CYS A 409 -27.59 25.12 -13.32
CA CYS A 409 -29.01 25.11 -12.91
C CYS A 409 -29.99 25.21 -14.10
N ARG A 410 -29.54 25.62 -15.30
CA ARG A 410 -30.37 25.59 -16.53
C ARG A 410 -30.52 24.18 -17.10
N LEU A 411 -29.66 23.24 -16.72
CA LEU A 411 -29.74 21.83 -17.11
C LEU A 411 -30.77 21.11 -16.21
N ASN A 412 -32.01 21.62 -16.22
CA ASN A 412 -33.06 21.21 -15.29
C ASN A 412 -33.95 20.07 -15.80
N ARG A 413 -33.64 19.50 -16.97
CA ARG A 413 -34.38 18.38 -17.56
C ARG A 413 -33.53 17.10 -17.60
N PRO A 414 -34.12 15.91 -17.34
CA PRO A 414 -33.45 14.61 -17.48
C PRO A 414 -32.80 14.37 -18.84
N ASP A 415 -33.33 15.00 -19.88
CA ASP A 415 -32.94 14.81 -21.27
C ASP A 415 -32.07 15.93 -21.86
N ALA A 416 -31.65 16.89 -21.03
CA ALA A 416 -30.81 18.00 -21.47
C ALA A 416 -29.56 17.55 -22.25
N LEU A 417 -28.97 16.42 -21.85
CA LEU A 417 -27.68 15.91 -22.34
C LEU A 417 -27.80 14.64 -23.23
N ASN A 418 -29.01 14.20 -23.58
CA ASN A 418 -29.22 12.86 -24.18
C ASN A 418 -28.92 12.76 -25.70
N SER A 419 -28.14 13.68 -26.23
CA SER A 419 -27.79 13.70 -27.66
C SER A 419 -26.34 14.15 -27.83
N SER A 420 -25.64 13.56 -28.80
CA SER A 420 -24.28 13.93 -29.15
C SER A 420 -24.14 15.39 -29.60
N ASP A 421 -25.25 16.05 -29.94
CA ASP A 421 -25.29 17.47 -30.30
C ASP A 421 -25.33 18.42 -29.09
N TYR A 422 -25.30 17.93 -27.84
CA TYR A 422 -25.47 18.77 -26.65
C TYR A 422 -24.46 19.93 -26.61
N ARG A 423 -23.22 19.75 -27.10
CA ARG A 423 -22.21 20.81 -27.19
C ARG A 423 -22.62 21.97 -28.11
N GLN A 424 -23.46 21.72 -29.12
CA GLN A 424 -24.02 22.79 -29.95
C GLN A 424 -25.17 23.53 -29.24
N ARG A 425 -25.86 22.85 -28.32
CA ARG A 425 -26.99 23.41 -27.54
C ARG A 425 -26.52 24.10 -26.26
N PHE A 426 -25.43 23.62 -25.68
CA PHE A 426 -24.83 24.09 -24.43
C PHE A 426 -23.28 24.10 -24.50
N PRO A 427 -22.67 24.95 -25.35
CA PRO A 427 -21.21 25.04 -25.50
C PRO A 427 -20.43 25.11 -24.18
N LEU A 428 -20.91 25.88 -23.20
CA LEU A 428 -20.22 26.14 -21.93
C LEU A 428 -20.40 25.02 -20.88
N ALA A 429 -21.27 24.03 -21.13
CA ALA A 429 -21.61 23.01 -20.13
C ALA A 429 -20.40 22.24 -19.60
N ASP A 430 -19.51 21.81 -20.49
CA ASP A 430 -18.31 21.03 -20.12
C ASP A 430 -17.36 21.86 -19.24
N TYR A 431 -17.14 23.13 -19.60
CA TYR A 431 -16.32 24.05 -18.81
C TYR A 431 -16.96 24.34 -17.45
N ALA A 432 -18.24 24.70 -17.44
CA ALA A 432 -18.98 25.05 -16.23
C ALA A 432 -18.96 23.89 -15.23
N ALA A 433 -19.24 22.66 -15.68
CA ALA A 433 -19.25 21.47 -14.84
C ALA A 433 -17.88 21.17 -14.20
N ARG A 434 -16.80 21.35 -14.98
CA ARG A 434 -15.44 20.98 -14.56
C ARG A 434 -14.72 22.03 -13.74
N PHE A 435 -15.10 23.32 -13.81
CA PHE A 435 -14.26 24.38 -13.25
C PHE A 435 -14.98 25.35 -12.31
N TRP A 436 -16.30 25.26 -12.11
CA TRP A 436 -17.00 26.15 -11.17
C TRP A 436 -16.38 26.13 -9.76
N HIS A 437 -15.97 24.96 -9.28
CA HIS A 437 -15.39 24.76 -7.95
C HIS A 437 -13.98 25.37 -7.84
N TYR A 438 -13.16 25.24 -8.89
CA TYR A 438 -11.84 25.90 -8.99
C TYR A 438 -11.95 27.42 -8.87
N HIS A 439 -12.97 28.02 -9.50
CA HIS A 439 -13.22 29.45 -9.42
C HIS A 439 -13.78 29.84 -8.05
N MET A 440 -14.67 29.03 -7.46
CA MET A 440 -15.23 29.31 -6.14
C MET A 440 -14.15 29.40 -5.05
N GLU A 441 -13.18 28.48 -5.03
CA GLU A 441 -12.07 28.48 -4.08
C GLU A 441 -11.18 29.74 -4.18
N ARG A 442 -11.05 30.30 -5.38
CA ARG A 442 -10.22 31.49 -5.68
C ARG A 442 -10.98 32.80 -5.62
N ALA A 443 -12.29 32.77 -5.38
CA ALA A 443 -13.09 33.98 -5.23
C ALA A 443 -12.68 34.72 -3.95
N SER A 444 -12.47 36.03 -4.06
CA SER A 444 -12.00 36.82 -2.91
C SER A 444 -13.08 36.98 -1.85
N SER A 445 -12.73 36.71 -0.58
CA SER A 445 -13.62 36.82 0.59
C SER A 445 -13.91 38.27 1.00
N SER A 446 -13.10 39.24 0.55
CA SER A 446 -13.02 40.61 1.09
C SER A 446 -14.20 41.53 0.77
N HIS A 447 -15.27 41.03 0.15
CA HIS A 447 -16.41 41.85 -0.31
C HIS A 447 -17.80 41.26 0.01
N GLY A 448 -17.92 40.27 0.91
CA GLY A 448 -19.22 39.64 1.23
C GLY A 448 -19.81 38.77 0.09
N ASN A 449 -19.06 38.58 -0.98
CA ASN A 449 -19.46 37.82 -2.17
C ASN A 449 -19.48 36.30 -1.94
N LEU A 450 -18.72 35.80 -0.95
CA LEU A 450 -18.64 34.37 -0.67
C LEU A 450 -19.99 33.79 -0.22
N ASP A 451 -20.72 34.48 0.66
CA ASP A 451 -22.05 34.04 1.12
C ASP A 451 -23.04 33.89 -0.03
N ARG A 452 -22.96 34.80 -1.01
CA ARG A 452 -23.77 34.73 -2.22
C ARG A 452 -23.43 33.51 -3.08
N LEU A 453 -22.15 33.18 -3.25
CA LEU A 453 -21.74 31.95 -3.95
C LEU A 453 -22.18 30.70 -3.18
N LEU A 454 -21.99 30.69 -1.86
CA LEU A 454 -22.42 29.60 -0.99
C LEU A 454 -23.92 29.36 -1.12
N GLY A 455 -24.73 30.42 -1.17
CA GLY A 455 -26.18 30.34 -1.41
C GLY A 455 -26.53 29.70 -2.75
N ILE A 456 -25.89 30.15 -3.84
CA ILE A 456 -26.13 29.60 -5.19
C ILE A 456 -25.67 28.14 -5.29
N ALA A 457 -24.52 27.80 -4.71
CA ALA A 457 -24.03 26.41 -4.67
C ALA A 457 -24.96 25.51 -3.84
N THR A 458 -25.49 26.02 -2.72
CA THR A 458 -26.47 25.30 -1.89
C THR A 458 -27.77 25.04 -2.65
N GLU A 459 -28.27 26.02 -3.39
CA GLU A 459 -29.42 25.86 -4.29
C GLU A 459 -29.17 24.80 -5.37
N PHE A 460 -27.99 24.83 -5.97
CA PHE A 460 -27.57 23.83 -6.95
C PHE A 460 -27.59 22.40 -6.38
N PHE A 461 -27.02 22.20 -5.19
CA PHE A 461 -26.91 20.89 -4.55
C PHE A 461 -28.24 20.34 -4.02
N TYR A 462 -29.10 21.19 -3.47
CA TYR A 462 -30.39 20.77 -2.88
C TYR A 462 -31.59 21.04 -3.80
N SER A 463 -31.38 20.98 -5.12
CA SER A 463 -32.45 21.13 -6.10
C SER A 463 -33.52 20.04 -5.96
N PRO A 464 -34.82 20.33 -6.18
CA PRO A 464 -35.86 19.32 -6.13
C PRO A 464 -35.59 18.17 -7.13
N GLY A 465 -35.48 16.94 -6.61
CA GLY A 465 -35.27 15.74 -7.43
C GLY A 465 -33.84 15.52 -7.94
N ASP A 466 -32.85 16.21 -7.38
CA ASP A 466 -31.40 16.05 -7.66
C ASP A 466 -30.99 16.24 -9.12
N ILE A 467 -31.83 16.85 -9.95
CA ILE A 467 -31.65 16.87 -11.40
C ILE A 467 -30.39 17.65 -11.82
N TYR A 468 -30.08 18.76 -11.13
CA TYR A 468 -28.87 19.54 -11.40
C TYR A 468 -27.62 18.73 -11.05
N LEU A 469 -27.66 18.04 -9.91
CA LEU A 469 -26.57 17.19 -9.43
C LEU A 469 -26.32 16.00 -10.36
N GLN A 470 -27.39 15.35 -10.83
CA GLN A 470 -27.32 14.21 -11.75
C GLN A 470 -26.79 14.61 -13.13
N ASN A 471 -27.27 15.72 -13.70
CA ASN A 471 -26.76 16.23 -14.97
C ASN A 471 -25.31 16.76 -14.85
N TRP A 472 -24.94 17.32 -13.71
CA TRP A 472 -23.56 17.68 -13.44
C TRP A 472 -22.64 16.45 -13.37
N VAL A 473 -23.03 15.40 -12.65
CA VAL A 473 -22.26 14.14 -12.56
C VAL A 473 -22.12 13.45 -13.92
N LYS A 474 -23.11 13.60 -14.82
CA LYS A 474 -22.95 13.17 -16.22
C LYS A 474 -21.79 13.92 -16.91
N LEU A 475 -21.76 15.25 -16.82
CA LEU A 475 -20.74 16.09 -17.46
C LEU A 475 -19.36 15.95 -16.82
N PHE A 476 -19.33 15.80 -15.50
CA PHE A 476 -18.13 15.71 -14.69
C PHE A 476 -18.43 14.92 -13.40
N ASP A 477 -17.88 13.72 -13.32
CA ASP A 477 -17.96 12.88 -12.12
C ASP A 477 -16.69 13.09 -11.26
N PRO A 478 -16.79 13.69 -10.06
CA PRO A 478 -15.64 13.87 -9.17
C PRO A 478 -14.99 12.56 -8.72
N ASP A 479 -15.72 11.44 -8.74
CA ASP A 479 -15.15 10.11 -8.45
C ASP A 479 -14.28 9.60 -9.60
N ARG A 480 -14.50 10.09 -10.82
CA ARG A 480 -13.85 9.62 -12.05
C ARG A 480 -13.48 10.77 -12.99
N PRO A 481 -12.67 11.75 -12.54
CA PRO A 481 -12.36 12.95 -13.31
C PRO A 481 -11.65 12.68 -14.64
N TRP A 482 -11.03 11.51 -14.79
CA TRP A 482 -10.34 11.04 -16.01
C TRP A 482 -11.28 10.51 -17.09
N ILE A 483 -12.58 10.31 -16.82
CA ILE A 483 -13.54 9.91 -17.85
C ILE A 483 -13.93 11.14 -18.68
N SER A 484 -13.53 11.14 -19.94
CA SER A 484 -13.81 12.23 -20.89
C SER A 484 -15.06 11.99 -21.74
N LYS A 485 -15.54 10.75 -21.85
CA LYS A 485 -16.75 10.41 -22.64
C LYS A 485 -18.01 10.59 -21.80
N LEU A 486 -18.84 11.55 -22.21
CA LEU A 486 -20.16 11.80 -21.64
C LEU A 486 -21.11 10.60 -21.85
N ASP A 487 -21.85 10.24 -20.80
CA ASP A 487 -23.00 9.33 -20.92
C ASP A 487 -24.22 10.07 -21.48
N VAL A 488 -24.41 9.96 -22.80
CA VAL A 488 -25.55 10.54 -23.53
C VAL A 488 -26.82 9.66 -23.46
N SER A 489 -26.84 8.61 -22.64
CA SER A 489 -28.03 7.76 -22.49
C SER A 489 -29.15 8.48 -21.75
N ASN A 490 -30.39 8.01 -21.90
CA ASN A 490 -31.53 8.55 -21.16
C ASN A 490 -31.53 8.23 -19.65
N ARG A 491 -30.50 7.53 -19.13
CA ARG A 491 -30.43 7.13 -17.73
C ARG A 491 -29.73 8.21 -16.90
N LEU A 492 -30.35 8.63 -15.80
CA LEU A 492 -29.73 9.52 -14.83
C LEU A 492 -28.87 8.73 -13.85
N PRO A 493 -27.65 9.21 -13.52
CA PRO A 493 -26.77 8.52 -12.59
C PRO A 493 -27.34 8.54 -11.17
N ARG A 494 -27.02 7.51 -10.38
CA ARG A 494 -27.21 7.58 -8.93
C ARG A 494 -26.13 8.48 -8.36
N VAL A 495 -26.52 9.46 -7.56
CA VAL A 495 -25.63 10.46 -6.98
C VAL A 495 -25.51 10.28 -5.46
N SER A 496 -24.35 10.60 -4.90
CA SER A 496 -24.10 10.64 -3.45
C SER A 496 -24.60 11.96 -2.84
N THR A 497 -24.42 12.15 -1.53
CA THR A 497 -24.80 13.39 -0.84
C THR A 497 -23.99 14.60 -1.33
N PRO A 498 -24.55 15.81 -1.27
CA PRO A 498 -23.80 17.04 -1.50
C PRO A 498 -22.50 17.13 -0.69
N LEU A 499 -22.56 16.79 0.61
CA LEU A 499 -21.38 16.77 1.47
C LEU A 499 -20.27 15.84 0.96
N TYR A 500 -20.61 14.70 0.36
CA TYR A 500 -19.64 13.78 -0.25
C TYR A 500 -18.87 14.45 -1.40
N TYR A 501 -19.57 15.04 -2.37
CA TYR A 501 -18.91 15.66 -3.53
C TYR A 501 -18.12 16.91 -3.14
N VAL A 502 -18.66 17.72 -2.23
CA VAL A 502 -17.96 18.89 -1.66
C VAL A 502 -16.67 18.47 -0.96
N SER A 503 -16.66 17.31 -0.30
CA SER A 503 -15.48 16.73 0.33
C SER A 503 -14.45 16.23 -0.68
N CYS A 504 -14.86 15.66 -1.81
CA CYS A 504 -13.94 15.31 -2.91
C CYS A 504 -13.24 16.56 -3.47
N LEU A 505 -14.02 17.62 -3.69
CA LEU A 505 -13.56 18.86 -4.31
C LEU A 505 -12.75 19.76 -3.37
N GLY A 506 -12.80 19.54 -2.06
CA GLY A 506 -12.05 20.33 -1.08
C GLY A 506 -12.65 21.70 -0.76
N LEU A 507 -13.97 21.89 -0.93
CA LEU A 507 -14.62 23.20 -0.76
C LEU A 507 -14.98 23.49 0.71
N THR A 508 -14.00 23.84 1.55
CA THR A 508 -14.16 23.95 3.01
C THR A 508 -15.27 24.87 3.49
N SER A 509 -15.41 26.07 2.90
CA SER A 509 -16.49 27.00 3.29
C SER A 509 -17.87 26.46 2.93
N LEU A 510 -18.00 25.73 1.82
CA LEU A 510 -19.25 25.11 1.42
C LEU A 510 -19.55 23.88 2.27
N ALA A 511 -18.55 23.05 2.58
CA ALA A 511 -18.69 21.91 3.49
C ALA A 511 -19.23 22.37 4.86
N ARG A 512 -18.65 23.43 5.42
CA ARG A 512 -19.12 24.03 6.68
C ARG A 512 -20.57 24.50 6.56
N LYS A 513 -20.92 25.20 5.48
CA LYS A 513 -22.29 25.67 5.25
C LYS A 513 -23.29 24.51 5.14
N LEU A 514 -22.93 23.42 4.46
CA LEU A 514 -23.79 22.24 4.34
C LEU A 514 -23.97 21.52 5.68
N LEU A 515 -22.91 21.40 6.48
CA LEU A 515 -22.96 20.84 7.84
C LEU A 515 -23.82 21.68 8.79
N GLU A 516 -23.74 23.01 8.71
CA GLU A 516 -24.59 23.93 9.48
C GLU A 516 -26.08 23.81 9.10
N ILE A 517 -26.38 23.54 7.82
CA ILE A 517 -27.75 23.30 7.35
C ILE A 517 -28.30 21.97 7.89
N GLY A 518 -27.44 20.97 8.10
CA GLY A 518 -27.80 19.70 8.75
C GLY A 518 -28.77 18.81 7.96
N LYS A 519 -28.85 18.98 6.63
CA LYS A 519 -29.71 18.16 5.76
C LYS A 519 -29.11 16.80 5.41
N ASP A 520 -27.78 16.71 5.35
CA ASP A 520 -27.06 15.47 5.03
C ASP A 520 -26.65 14.75 6.32
N ASP A 521 -26.81 13.43 6.35
CA ASP A 521 -26.14 12.59 7.35
C ASP A 521 -24.62 12.61 7.07
N ILE A 522 -23.83 13.04 8.07
CA ILE A 522 -22.37 13.19 7.95
C ILE A 522 -21.67 11.86 7.65
N ASN A 523 -22.26 10.74 8.07
CA ASN A 523 -21.78 9.39 7.83
C ASN A 523 -22.57 8.68 6.72
N ALA A 524 -23.34 9.43 5.91
CA ALA A 524 -24.05 8.88 4.78
C ALA A 524 -23.08 8.16 3.83
N THR A 525 -23.42 6.91 3.51
CA THR A 525 -22.63 6.08 2.61
C THR A 525 -23.09 6.29 1.16
N GLY A 526 -22.17 6.65 0.26
CA GLY A 526 -22.41 6.82 -1.16
C GLY A 526 -21.12 7.08 -1.95
N GLY A 527 -21.25 7.20 -3.27
CA GLY A 527 -20.09 7.38 -4.17
C GLY A 527 -19.11 6.20 -4.15
N THR A 528 -17.94 6.39 -4.74
CA THR A 528 -16.90 5.35 -4.81
C THR A 528 -16.13 5.16 -3.50
N HIS A 529 -15.87 6.25 -2.77
CA HIS A 529 -15.03 6.26 -1.58
C HIS A 529 -15.76 5.93 -0.28
N GLY A 530 -17.10 5.94 -0.26
CA GLY A 530 -17.91 5.52 0.90
C GLY A 530 -18.55 6.69 1.66
N THR A 531 -17.81 7.40 2.50
CA THR A 531 -18.29 8.58 3.26
C THR A 531 -17.59 9.85 2.79
N ALA A 532 -18.13 11.00 3.19
CA ALA A 532 -17.49 12.30 2.99
C ALA A 532 -16.07 12.34 3.58
N LEU A 533 -15.85 11.71 4.75
CA LEU A 533 -14.55 11.65 5.41
C LEU A 533 -13.54 10.79 4.65
N GLN A 534 -13.98 9.65 4.11
CA GLN A 534 -13.13 8.78 3.29
C GLN A 534 -12.76 9.45 1.97
N ALA A 535 -13.70 10.15 1.33
CA ALA A 535 -13.43 10.92 0.12
C ALA A 535 -12.44 12.08 0.38
N ALA A 536 -12.63 12.84 1.46
CA ALA A 536 -11.71 13.90 1.86
C ALA A 536 -10.28 13.36 2.12
N ALA A 537 -10.19 12.22 2.79
CA ALA A 537 -8.93 11.56 3.09
C ALA A 537 -8.21 11.06 1.83
N TYR A 538 -8.94 10.50 0.87
CA TYR A 538 -8.38 10.04 -0.42
C TYR A 538 -7.86 11.21 -1.28
N HIS A 539 -8.56 12.35 -1.31
CA HIS A 539 -8.21 13.50 -2.14
C HIS A 539 -7.27 14.52 -1.46
N SER A 540 -6.56 14.13 -0.40
CA SER A 540 -5.65 15.00 0.37
C SER A 540 -6.29 16.28 0.93
N ARG A 541 -7.57 16.25 1.35
CA ARG A 541 -8.31 17.44 1.82
C ARG A 541 -8.22 17.60 3.33
N LEU A 542 -7.03 17.93 3.84
CA LEU A 542 -6.76 18.03 5.29
C LEU A 542 -7.79 18.89 6.05
N LEU A 543 -8.06 20.11 5.57
CA LEU A 543 -9.03 21.02 6.21
C LEU A 543 -10.46 20.46 6.24
N ILE A 544 -10.85 19.65 5.25
CA ILE A 544 -12.15 18.98 5.24
C ILE A 544 -12.14 17.82 6.25
N VAL A 545 -11.06 17.05 6.31
CA VAL A 545 -10.90 15.96 7.29
C VAL A 545 -11.03 16.51 8.72
N GLU A 546 -10.31 17.60 9.03
CA GLU A 546 -10.41 18.28 10.32
C GLU A 546 -11.84 18.75 10.60
N LEU A 547 -12.46 19.46 9.65
CA LEU A 547 -13.83 19.95 9.78
C LEU A 547 -14.84 18.82 10.01
N LEU A 548 -14.75 17.73 9.25
CA LEU A 548 -15.65 16.59 9.42
C LEU A 548 -15.45 15.93 10.80
N LEU A 549 -14.22 15.79 11.28
CA LEU A 549 -13.92 15.27 12.62
C LEU A 549 -14.36 16.21 13.76
N GLU A 550 -14.34 17.53 13.54
CA GLU A 550 -14.92 18.53 14.45
C GLU A 550 -16.44 18.34 14.59
N TYR A 551 -17.11 18.00 13.49
CA TYR A 551 -18.55 17.70 13.45
C TYR A 551 -18.87 16.22 13.76
N ASN A 552 -17.94 15.49 14.38
CA ASN A 552 -18.09 14.09 14.80
C ASN A 552 -18.37 13.10 13.66
N ALA A 553 -17.80 13.31 12.47
CA ALA A 553 -17.72 12.25 11.47
C ALA A 553 -16.97 11.04 12.04
N ASP A 554 -17.47 9.84 11.75
CA ASP A 554 -16.91 8.61 12.29
C ASP A 554 -15.65 8.18 11.48
N PRO A 555 -14.44 8.25 12.08
CA PRO A 555 -13.22 7.81 11.39
C PRO A 555 -13.10 6.29 11.28
N PHE A 556 -13.93 5.53 12.01
CA PHE A 556 -13.95 4.07 12.00
C PHE A 556 -14.89 3.49 10.95
N SER A 557 -15.69 4.32 10.28
CA SER A 557 -16.60 3.89 9.22
C SER A 557 -15.84 3.11 8.14
N ARG A 558 -16.22 1.83 7.99
CA ARG A 558 -15.68 0.90 6.98
C ARG A 558 -16.71 0.73 5.89
N CYS A 559 -16.70 1.64 4.92
CA CYS A 559 -17.42 1.50 3.66
C CYS A 559 -16.52 1.95 2.50
N GLY A 560 -17.04 2.08 1.28
CA GLY A 560 -16.20 2.58 0.17
C GLY A 560 -15.14 1.58 -0.33
N LEU A 561 -14.34 1.99 -1.33
CA LEU A 561 -13.33 1.13 -1.95
C LEU A 561 -12.10 0.85 -1.08
N HIS A 562 -11.81 1.75 -0.14
CA HIS A 562 -10.52 1.78 0.58
C HIS A 562 -10.63 1.37 2.05
N GLY A 563 -11.80 0.97 2.54
CA GLY A 563 -12.03 0.80 3.98
C GLY A 563 -12.01 2.17 4.68
N THR A 564 -11.52 2.29 5.92
CA THR A 564 -11.61 3.53 6.73
C THR A 564 -10.98 4.77 6.08
N ALA A 565 -11.29 5.96 6.60
CA ALA A 565 -10.65 7.19 6.14
C ALA A 565 -9.11 7.15 6.29
N LEU A 566 -8.61 6.49 7.36
CA LEU A 566 -7.18 6.27 7.55
C LEU A 566 -6.58 5.39 6.44
N GLN A 567 -7.29 4.35 6.05
CA GLN A 567 -6.85 3.45 4.97
C GLN A 567 -6.88 4.17 3.62
N ALA A 568 -7.90 4.99 3.35
CA ALA A 568 -7.96 5.85 2.17
C ALA A 568 -6.76 6.82 2.09
N ALA A 569 -6.41 7.49 3.19
CA ALA A 569 -5.25 8.38 3.25
C ALA A 569 -3.93 7.63 3.03
N LYS A 570 -3.76 6.44 3.63
CA LYS A 570 -2.56 5.60 3.44
C LYS A 570 -2.41 5.08 2.01
N PHE A 571 -3.51 4.65 1.39
CA PHE A 571 -3.52 4.13 0.03
C PHE A 571 -2.93 5.12 -0.97
N VAL A 572 -3.22 6.41 -0.80
CA VAL A 572 -2.69 7.49 -1.67
C VAL A 572 -1.36 8.07 -1.14
N GLY A 573 -0.95 7.73 0.08
CA GLY A 573 0.31 8.19 0.68
C GLY A 573 0.23 9.54 1.40
N HIS A 574 -0.96 9.97 1.84
CA HIS A 574 -1.16 11.23 2.56
C HIS A 574 -0.81 11.09 4.05
N VAL A 575 0.48 11.17 4.36
CA VAL A 575 1.06 10.93 5.69
C VAL A 575 0.43 11.80 6.79
N GLU A 576 0.32 13.12 6.57
CA GLU A 576 -0.23 14.07 7.54
C GLU A 576 -1.68 13.74 7.94
N ILE A 577 -2.53 13.44 6.95
CA ILE A 577 -3.92 13.03 7.17
C ILE A 577 -3.99 11.69 7.89
N ALA A 578 -3.12 10.74 7.51
CA ALA A 578 -3.05 9.43 8.15
C ALA A 578 -2.62 9.53 9.63
N GLU A 579 -1.71 10.43 9.96
CA GLU A 579 -1.29 10.69 11.35
C GLU A 579 -2.40 11.37 12.15
N LEU A 580 -3.06 12.39 11.59
CA LEU A 580 -4.21 13.06 12.21
C LEU A 580 -5.33 12.06 12.54
N LEU A 581 -5.73 11.25 11.56
CA LEU A 581 -6.77 10.24 11.73
C LEU A 581 -6.38 9.18 12.76
N ARG A 582 -5.12 8.70 12.73
CA ARG A 582 -4.61 7.74 13.72
C ARG A 582 -4.68 8.31 15.13
N ALA A 583 -4.22 9.55 15.33
CA ALA A 583 -4.26 10.21 16.63
C ALA A 583 -5.71 10.41 17.13
N ARG A 584 -6.63 10.77 16.22
CA ARG A 584 -8.05 10.96 16.57
C ARG A 584 -8.74 9.65 16.93
N MET A 585 -8.46 8.58 16.18
CA MET A 585 -8.96 7.23 16.44
C MET A 585 -8.44 6.68 17.78
N GLN A 586 -7.14 6.85 18.08
CA GLN A 586 -6.57 6.42 19.38
C GLN A 586 -7.24 7.14 20.56
N LYS A 587 -7.49 8.45 20.46
CA LYS A 587 -8.19 9.22 21.51
C LYS A 587 -9.64 8.77 21.72
N GLN A 588 -10.33 8.31 20.67
CA GLN A 588 -11.69 7.79 20.77
C GLN A 588 -11.72 6.36 21.35
N SER A 589 -10.78 5.49 20.98
CA SER A 589 -10.64 4.13 21.54
C SER A 589 -10.42 4.12 23.07
N THR A 590 -9.69 5.11 23.62
CA THR A 590 -9.49 5.23 25.08
C THR A 590 -10.73 5.67 25.89
N ARG A 591 -11.84 6.08 25.24
CA ARG A 591 -13.06 6.54 25.93
C ARG A 591 -14.15 5.48 26.08
N GLU A 592 -14.05 4.34 25.37
CA GLU A 592 -15.10 3.31 25.33
C GLU A 592 -14.70 1.97 25.97
N ALA A 593 -13.48 1.87 26.52
CA ALA A 593 -13.05 0.70 27.29
C ALA A 593 -13.61 0.73 28.72
N GLY A 594 -14.93 0.56 28.85
CA GLY A 594 -15.64 0.43 30.12
C GLY A 594 -16.83 -0.52 30.00
N GLN A 595 -16.65 -1.74 30.52
CA GLN A 595 -17.66 -2.74 30.90
C GLN A 595 -18.75 -3.11 29.87
N ASP A 596 -18.66 -4.33 29.32
CA ASP A 596 -19.60 -5.41 29.69
C ASP A 596 -19.16 -6.76 29.11
N GLY A 597 -19.46 -7.82 29.86
CA GLY A 597 -18.93 -9.16 29.66
C GLY A 597 -19.69 -10.07 28.69
N ASN A 598 -19.03 -11.19 28.38
CA ASN A 598 -19.54 -12.41 27.75
C ASN A 598 -20.11 -12.30 26.33
N MET A 599 -19.23 -12.40 25.32
CA MET A 599 -19.58 -13.06 24.07
C MET A 599 -18.35 -13.79 23.49
N LEU A 600 -18.43 -15.10 23.30
CA LEU A 600 -17.40 -15.88 22.61
C LEU A 600 -17.37 -15.50 21.13
N ASP A 601 -16.18 -15.47 20.49
CA ASP A 601 -16.05 -15.36 19.03
C ASP A 601 -16.90 -16.47 18.39
N PRO A 602 -18.01 -16.14 17.71
CA PRO A 602 -18.96 -17.15 17.26
C PRO A 602 -18.49 -17.76 15.93
N PRO A 603 -18.53 -19.10 15.80
CA PRO A 603 -18.17 -19.82 14.57
C PRO A 603 -19.28 -19.77 13.50
N ARG A 604 -20.04 -18.66 13.38
CA ARG A 604 -21.17 -18.52 12.44
C ARG A 604 -21.18 -17.16 11.78
N HIS A 605 -21.65 -17.11 10.52
CA HIS A 605 -21.86 -15.84 9.82
C HIS A 605 -22.85 -14.95 10.59
N ILE A 606 -22.37 -13.84 11.16
CA ILE A 606 -23.23 -12.86 11.86
C ILE A 606 -23.57 -11.70 10.93
N ILE A 607 -24.85 -11.33 10.88
CA ILE A 607 -25.28 -10.11 10.18
C ILE A 607 -25.55 -9.05 11.25
N LEU A 608 -24.72 -8.01 11.26
CA LEU A 608 -24.88 -6.85 12.13
C LEU A 608 -25.80 -5.82 11.48
N ASN A 609 -26.63 -5.16 12.29
CA ASN A 609 -27.50 -4.08 11.83
C ASN A 609 -26.70 -2.79 11.60
N ARG A 610 -27.27 -1.88 10.80
CA ARG A 610 -26.63 -0.59 10.50
C ARG A 610 -26.55 0.24 11.79
N GLY A 611 -25.33 0.53 12.26
CA GLY A 611 -25.08 1.25 13.50
C GLY A 611 -24.62 0.39 14.69
N GLU A 612 -24.59 -0.94 14.55
CA GLU A 612 -23.94 -1.80 15.55
C GLU A 612 -22.41 -1.69 15.43
N PRO A 613 -21.67 -1.61 16.55
CA PRO A 613 -20.21 -1.46 16.54
C PRO A 613 -19.54 -2.70 15.96
N ASP A 614 -18.44 -2.49 15.23
CA ASP A 614 -17.64 -3.59 14.69
C ASP A 614 -17.01 -4.39 15.83
N PRO A 615 -17.22 -5.71 15.93
CA PRO A 615 -16.69 -6.53 17.01
C PRO A 615 -15.16 -6.68 16.99
N TYR A 616 -14.49 -6.14 15.96
CA TYR A 616 -13.03 -6.24 15.80
C TYR A 616 -12.36 -4.87 15.64
N GLU A 617 -11.37 -4.62 16.51
CA GLU A 617 -10.52 -3.43 16.49
C GLU A 617 -9.36 -3.61 15.50
N PHE A 618 -9.04 -2.57 14.73
CA PHE A 618 -7.89 -2.61 13.81
C PHE A 618 -6.56 -2.59 14.56
N ARG A 619 -5.63 -3.47 14.17
CA ARG A 619 -4.26 -3.54 14.71
C ARG A 619 -3.16 -3.33 13.68
N GLY A 620 -3.43 -3.55 12.40
CA GLY A 620 -2.41 -3.35 11.36
C GLY A 620 -2.92 -3.71 9.97
N GLU A 621 -2.20 -3.29 8.95
CA GLU A 621 -2.51 -3.63 7.56
C GLU A 621 -1.66 -4.82 7.12
N LEU A 622 -2.27 -5.79 6.42
CA LEU A 622 -1.59 -7.01 5.95
C LEU A 622 -1.44 -7.03 4.42
N GLY A 623 -2.41 -6.49 3.67
CA GLY A 623 -2.29 -6.34 2.23
C GLY A 623 -3.58 -5.93 1.51
N PHE A 624 -3.42 -5.62 0.21
CA PHE A 624 -4.49 -5.24 -0.70
C PHE A 624 -4.43 -6.08 -1.98
N GLY A 625 -5.55 -6.71 -2.37
CA GLY A 625 -5.66 -7.53 -3.58
C GLY A 625 -6.86 -7.15 -4.44
N ASN A 626 -6.98 -7.76 -5.63
CA ASN A 626 -8.10 -7.52 -6.57
C ASN A 626 -9.48 -7.86 -5.99
N THR A 627 -9.55 -8.72 -4.97
CA THR A 627 -10.78 -9.23 -4.37
C THR A 627 -11.17 -8.53 -3.06
N GLY A 628 -10.29 -7.71 -2.48
CA GLY A 628 -10.57 -7.01 -1.22
C GLY A 628 -9.34 -6.56 -0.44
N TYR A 629 -9.61 -5.89 0.69
CA TYR A 629 -8.60 -5.40 1.64
C TYR A 629 -8.46 -6.37 2.82
N VAL A 630 -7.23 -6.61 3.29
CA VAL A 630 -6.94 -7.50 4.43
C VAL A 630 -6.22 -6.75 5.56
N ASP A 631 -6.81 -6.75 6.75
CA ASP A 631 -6.20 -6.18 7.96
C ASP A 631 -5.99 -7.19 9.09
N LYS A 632 -5.02 -6.88 9.94
CA LYS A 632 -4.84 -7.50 11.24
C LYS A 632 -5.80 -6.84 12.21
N VAL A 633 -6.65 -7.63 12.85
CA VAL A 633 -7.65 -7.14 13.80
C VAL A 633 -7.62 -7.93 15.10
N GLU A 634 -8.07 -7.31 16.18
CA GLU A 634 -8.23 -7.92 17.49
C GLU A 634 -9.71 -8.00 17.84
N SER A 635 -10.18 -9.17 18.24
CA SER A 635 -11.54 -9.34 18.76
C SER A 635 -11.70 -8.53 20.04
N LEU A 636 -12.68 -7.63 20.07
CA LEU A 636 -13.01 -6.86 21.28
C LEU A 636 -13.54 -7.76 22.41
N ALA A 637 -14.03 -8.95 22.07
CA ALA A 637 -14.59 -9.87 23.03
C ALA A 637 -13.56 -10.87 23.59
N SER A 638 -12.64 -11.35 22.75
CA SER A 638 -11.67 -12.40 23.14
C SER A 638 -10.22 -11.93 23.24
N GLY A 639 -9.89 -10.72 22.75
CA GLY A 639 -8.50 -10.27 22.57
C GLY A 639 -7.73 -11.04 21.49
N SER A 640 -8.39 -11.94 20.74
CA SER A 640 -7.72 -12.75 19.72
C SER A 640 -7.35 -11.91 18.50
N ILE A 641 -6.11 -12.07 18.06
CA ILE A 641 -5.61 -11.49 16.81
C ILE A 641 -5.98 -12.41 15.64
N CYS A 642 -6.55 -11.84 14.57
CA CYS A 642 -6.85 -12.53 13.32
C CYS A 642 -6.64 -11.63 12.10
N ALA A 643 -6.55 -12.25 10.93
CA ALA A 643 -6.56 -11.54 9.65
C ALA A 643 -8.01 -11.44 9.19
N ARG A 644 -8.48 -10.23 8.87
CA ARG A 644 -9.83 -10.00 8.37
C ARG A 644 -9.77 -9.51 6.94
N LYS A 645 -10.50 -10.17 6.05
CA LYS A 645 -10.65 -9.79 4.65
C LYS A 645 -12.03 -9.18 4.42
N MET A 646 -12.06 -7.97 3.87
CA MET A 646 -13.30 -7.29 3.48
C MET A 646 -13.67 -7.63 2.03
N MET A 647 -14.93 -7.96 1.81
CA MET A 647 -15.49 -8.29 0.50
C MET A 647 -16.82 -7.59 0.24
N ARG A 648 -16.97 -7.10 -1.00
CA ARG A 648 -18.22 -6.50 -1.48
C ARG A 648 -19.05 -7.53 -2.24
N ILE A 649 -20.11 -8.01 -1.60
CA ILE A 649 -20.93 -9.09 -2.15
C ILE A 649 -22.30 -8.56 -2.57
N PRO A 650 -22.63 -8.60 -3.87
CA PRO A 650 -23.95 -8.23 -4.36
C PRO A 650 -25.04 -9.02 -3.64
N LYS A 651 -26.17 -8.39 -3.30
CA LYS A 651 -27.28 -9.00 -2.55
C LYS A 651 -27.71 -10.37 -3.12
N ALA A 652 -27.64 -10.54 -4.45
CA ALA A 652 -27.99 -11.77 -5.14
C ALA A 652 -27.03 -12.96 -4.91
N ARG A 653 -25.77 -12.73 -4.50
CA ARG A 653 -24.75 -13.78 -4.29
C ARG A 653 -24.44 -14.07 -2.82
N ARG A 654 -25.17 -13.46 -1.88
CA ARG A 654 -24.89 -13.58 -0.44
C ARG A 654 -25.13 -14.99 0.13
N GLN A 655 -26.14 -15.69 -0.37
CA GLN A 655 -26.35 -17.09 0.02
C GLN A 655 -25.19 -17.97 -0.44
N GLN A 656 -24.81 -17.82 -1.71
CA GLN A 656 -23.65 -18.49 -2.30
C GLN A 656 -22.35 -18.21 -1.52
N PHE A 657 -22.17 -16.97 -1.05
CA PHE A 657 -21.03 -16.62 -0.20
C PHE A 657 -21.05 -17.33 1.16
N ALA A 658 -22.19 -17.35 1.85
CA ALA A 658 -22.32 -18.07 3.11
C ALA A 658 -22.03 -19.57 2.92
N ASP A 659 -22.49 -20.16 1.81
CA ASP A 659 -22.23 -21.56 1.48
C ASP A 659 -20.73 -21.83 1.22
N VAL A 660 -20.03 -20.90 0.55
CA VAL A 660 -18.57 -20.97 0.34
C VAL A 660 -17.82 -20.83 1.67
N VAL A 661 -18.21 -19.90 2.55
CA VAL A 661 -17.56 -19.76 3.87
C VAL A 661 -17.74 -21.03 4.70
N LEU A 662 -18.94 -21.61 4.72
CA LEU A 662 -19.22 -22.86 5.44
C LEU A 662 -18.40 -24.04 4.91
N LEU A 663 -18.16 -24.10 3.60
CA LEU A 663 -17.29 -25.10 3.00
C LEU A 663 -15.83 -24.88 3.41
N MET A 664 -15.38 -23.63 3.40
CA MET A 664 -13.99 -23.30 3.71
C MET A 664 -13.66 -23.52 5.20
N GLU A 665 -14.63 -23.31 6.10
CA GLU A 665 -14.53 -23.69 7.52
C GLU A 665 -14.26 -25.21 7.71
N GLN A 666 -14.60 -26.04 6.73
CA GLN A 666 -14.35 -27.49 6.76
C GLN A 666 -12.97 -27.89 6.23
N LEU A 667 -12.25 -26.99 5.56
CA LEU A 667 -10.92 -27.26 5.01
C LEU A 667 -9.84 -27.11 6.10
N LYS A 668 -9.74 -28.12 6.97
CA LYS A 668 -8.72 -28.17 8.03
C LYS A 668 -7.48 -28.95 7.57
N HIS A 669 -6.41 -28.23 7.27
CA HIS A 669 -5.13 -28.82 6.87
C HIS A 669 -3.96 -27.89 7.26
N ALA A 670 -2.81 -28.46 7.60
CA ALA A 670 -1.63 -27.70 8.05
C ALA A 670 -1.08 -26.69 7.02
N HIS A 671 -1.48 -26.83 5.76
CA HIS A 671 -1.07 -25.97 4.63
C HIS A 671 -2.21 -25.15 4.04
N ILE A 672 -3.30 -24.92 4.78
CA ILE A 672 -4.45 -24.12 4.34
C ILE A 672 -4.78 -23.12 5.45
N VAL A 673 -5.08 -21.87 5.11
CA VAL A 673 -5.51 -20.87 6.10
C VAL A 673 -6.83 -21.29 6.74
N GLU A 674 -6.92 -21.22 8.07
CA GLU A 674 -8.17 -21.54 8.78
C GLU A 674 -9.10 -20.33 8.74
N ILE A 675 -10.30 -20.51 8.20
CA ILE A 675 -11.38 -19.55 8.34
C ILE A 675 -12.03 -19.76 9.71
N ILE A 676 -11.94 -18.76 10.58
CA ILE A 676 -12.46 -18.82 11.95
C ILE A 676 -13.88 -18.29 12.06
N GLY A 677 -14.37 -17.58 11.03
CA GLY A 677 -15.73 -17.10 10.96
C GLY A 677 -15.91 -16.00 9.91
N SER A 678 -17.11 -15.45 9.86
CA SER A 678 -17.44 -14.33 8.98
C SER A 678 -18.54 -13.48 9.59
N TYR A 679 -18.65 -12.23 9.15
CA TYR A 679 -19.75 -11.36 9.54
C TYR A 679 -20.04 -10.32 8.46
N SER A 680 -21.17 -9.63 8.53
CA SER A 680 -21.53 -8.56 7.58
C SER A 680 -22.01 -7.32 8.31
N ILE A 681 -21.47 -6.15 7.96
CA ILE A 681 -21.98 -4.83 8.33
C ILE A 681 -22.44 -4.17 7.03
N ARG A 682 -23.76 -4.03 6.83
CA ARG A 682 -24.32 -3.65 5.51
C ARG A 682 -23.65 -2.37 4.96
N PRO A 683 -23.06 -2.39 3.73
CA PRO A 683 -23.18 -3.42 2.69
C PRO A 683 -22.08 -4.51 2.64
N ASP A 684 -21.05 -4.41 3.47
CA ASP A 684 -19.81 -5.17 3.40
C ASP A 684 -19.86 -6.50 4.18
N SER A 685 -19.13 -7.50 3.69
CA SER A 685 -18.99 -8.81 4.32
C SER A 685 -17.52 -9.07 4.62
N PHE A 686 -17.23 -9.71 5.74
CA PHE A 686 -15.89 -9.91 6.27
C PHE A 686 -15.65 -11.40 6.54
N ILE A 687 -14.49 -11.91 6.14
CA ILE A 687 -13.99 -13.24 6.50
C ILE A 687 -12.87 -13.05 7.51
N LEU A 688 -12.86 -13.85 8.57
CA LEU A 688 -11.83 -13.88 9.58
C LEU A 688 -10.98 -15.15 9.40
N MET A 689 -9.66 -14.98 9.47
CA MET A 689 -8.69 -16.01 9.14
C MET A 689 -7.56 -16.08 10.16
N LYS A 690 -7.03 -17.28 10.40
CA LYS A 690 -5.82 -17.53 11.19
C LYS A 690 -4.91 -18.57 10.49
N PRO A 691 -3.58 -18.51 10.70
CA PRO A 691 -2.84 -17.46 11.41
C PRO A 691 -2.75 -16.16 10.61
N VAL A 692 -2.33 -15.06 11.28
CA VAL A 692 -1.91 -13.84 10.59
C VAL A 692 -0.53 -14.08 10.02
N ALA A 693 -0.45 -14.22 8.70
CA ALA A 693 0.80 -14.53 8.01
C ALA A 693 1.83 -13.40 8.09
N ASP A 694 3.11 -13.77 8.06
CA ASP A 694 4.23 -12.83 8.10
C ASP A 694 4.48 -12.23 6.71
N TRP A 695 4.35 -13.05 5.66
CA TRP A 695 4.56 -12.67 4.27
C TRP A 695 3.61 -13.42 3.33
N ASP A 696 3.44 -12.89 2.11
CA ASP A 696 3.03 -13.71 0.97
C ASP A 696 4.29 -14.25 0.26
N LEU A 697 4.19 -15.40 -0.42
CA LEU A 697 5.35 -16.09 -1.03
C LEU A 697 6.04 -15.20 -2.07
N LYS A 698 5.29 -14.34 -2.77
CA LYS A 698 5.86 -13.38 -3.71
C LYS A 698 6.84 -12.43 -2.98
N LYS A 699 6.38 -11.75 -1.93
CA LYS A 699 7.25 -10.85 -1.14
C LYS A 699 8.39 -11.59 -0.47
N TYR A 700 8.17 -12.83 -0.01
CA TYR A 700 9.21 -13.67 0.57
C TYR A 700 10.34 -13.95 -0.42
N MET A 701 10.00 -14.21 -1.70
CA MET A 701 10.97 -14.42 -2.78
C MET A 701 11.61 -13.11 -3.32
N ASP A 702 10.93 -11.95 -3.17
CA ASP A 702 11.35 -10.66 -3.74
C ASP A 702 12.31 -9.83 -2.85
N SER A 703 12.39 -10.08 -1.54
CA SER A 703 13.12 -9.22 -0.58
C SER A 703 14.61 -9.01 -0.94
N GLU A 704 15.10 -7.78 -0.77
CA GLU A 704 16.35 -7.24 -1.34
C GLU A 704 17.61 -8.08 -1.01
N GLY A 705 18.07 -8.84 -2.02
CA GLY A 705 19.27 -9.66 -1.96
C GLY A 705 18.94 -11.09 -1.55
N GLY A 706 19.25 -12.08 -2.39
CA GLY A 706 18.97 -13.52 -2.20
C GLY A 706 19.67 -14.19 -1.03
N ALA A 707 19.65 -13.55 0.15
CA ALA A 707 20.26 -13.96 1.40
C ALA A 707 19.22 -14.22 2.52
N ILE A 708 17.91 -14.03 2.26
CA ILE A 708 16.86 -14.19 3.29
C ILE A 708 15.86 -15.32 2.98
N ALA A 709 15.69 -15.72 1.73
CA ALA A 709 14.89 -16.90 1.41
C ALA A 709 15.67 -18.16 1.75
N ASP A 710 15.27 -18.85 2.82
CA ASP A 710 15.88 -20.11 3.20
C ASP A 710 15.58 -21.17 2.14
N ALA A 711 16.58 -21.49 1.32
CA ALA A 711 16.46 -22.49 0.27
C ALA A 711 16.10 -23.87 0.83
N ALA A 712 16.35 -24.18 2.11
CA ALA A 712 15.88 -25.43 2.71
C ALA A 712 14.36 -25.39 2.96
N SER A 713 13.85 -24.27 3.46
CA SER A 713 12.42 -24.03 3.60
C SER A 713 11.68 -24.05 2.27
N LEU A 714 12.22 -23.41 1.21
CA LEU A 714 11.61 -23.46 -0.12
C LEU A 714 11.53 -24.88 -0.67
N VAL A 715 12.61 -25.68 -0.54
CA VAL A 715 12.62 -27.08 -0.99
C VAL A 715 11.57 -27.91 -0.24
N ARG A 716 11.50 -27.75 1.09
CA ARG A 716 10.47 -28.41 1.91
C ARG A 716 9.06 -27.99 1.49
N TRP A 717 8.85 -26.71 1.19
CA TRP A 717 7.54 -26.16 0.86
C TRP A 717 6.98 -26.67 -0.45
N LEU A 718 7.82 -27.11 -1.40
CA LEU A 718 7.36 -27.82 -2.59
C LEU A 718 6.48 -29.02 -2.18
N GLY A 719 7.00 -29.93 -1.35
CA GLY A 719 6.22 -31.07 -0.85
C GLY A 719 5.03 -30.69 0.05
N CYS A 720 5.11 -29.59 0.79
CA CYS A 720 3.98 -29.06 1.57
C CYS A 720 2.81 -28.59 0.69
N LEU A 721 3.12 -27.85 -0.39
CA LEU A 721 2.13 -27.35 -1.34
C LEU A 721 1.45 -28.51 -2.09
N ALA A 722 2.21 -29.52 -2.52
CA ALA A 722 1.64 -30.71 -3.18
C ALA A 722 0.64 -31.43 -2.26
N ARG A 723 1.00 -31.68 -1.00
CA ARG A 723 0.10 -32.28 0.00
C ARG A 723 -1.13 -31.42 0.28
N GLY A 724 -0.96 -30.10 0.39
CA GLY A 724 -2.05 -29.16 0.56
C GLY A 724 -3.03 -29.21 -0.62
N LEU A 725 -2.52 -29.24 -1.85
CA LEU A 725 -3.36 -29.33 -3.04
C LEU A 725 -4.08 -30.68 -3.17
N ALA A 726 -3.39 -31.78 -2.84
CA ALA A 726 -3.99 -33.12 -2.79
C ALA A 726 -5.19 -33.16 -1.82
N TYR A 727 -5.04 -32.54 -0.64
CA TYR A 727 -6.15 -32.43 0.32
C TYR A 727 -7.32 -31.59 -0.23
N ILE A 728 -7.04 -30.43 -0.84
CA ILE A 728 -8.05 -29.57 -1.46
C ILE A 728 -8.85 -30.36 -2.52
N HIS A 729 -8.15 -31.11 -3.38
CA HIS A 729 -8.77 -31.94 -4.43
C HIS A 729 -9.51 -33.15 -3.86
N MET A 730 -8.99 -33.79 -2.82
CA MET A 730 -9.69 -34.88 -2.09
C MET A 730 -11.02 -34.40 -1.50
N LYS A 731 -11.09 -33.15 -1.04
CA LYS A 731 -12.33 -32.51 -0.57
C LYS A 731 -13.23 -32.02 -1.71
N GLN A 732 -12.91 -32.36 -2.95
CA GLN A 732 -13.65 -31.97 -4.15
C GLN A 732 -13.79 -30.44 -4.30
N VAL A 733 -12.71 -29.71 -3.97
CA VAL A 733 -12.62 -28.26 -4.12
C VAL A 733 -11.59 -27.91 -5.20
N LYS A 734 -11.89 -26.93 -6.06
CA LYS A 734 -10.94 -26.31 -7.00
C LYS A 734 -10.51 -24.96 -6.46
N HIS A 735 -9.21 -24.65 -6.42
CA HIS A 735 -8.71 -23.37 -5.91
C HIS A 735 -8.85 -22.23 -6.94
N LYS A 736 -8.56 -22.49 -8.22
CA LYS A 736 -8.74 -21.59 -9.38
C LYS A 736 -7.90 -20.31 -9.45
N ASP A 737 -7.10 -19.96 -8.44
CA ASP A 737 -6.24 -18.78 -8.47
C ASP A 737 -4.94 -19.01 -7.67
N ILE A 738 -4.31 -20.18 -7.88
CA ILE A 738 -3.01 -20.49 -7.28
C ILE A 738 -1.95 -19.61 -7.93
N LYS A 739 -1.29 -18.77 -7.11
CA LYS A 739 -0.20 -17.88 -7.49
C LYS A 739 0.60 -17.49 -6.24
N PRO A 740 1.84 -16.98 -6.37
CA PRO A 740 2.68 -16.69 -5.21
C PRO A 740 2.07 -15.71 -4.20
N SER A 741 1.24 -14.75 -4.63
CA SER A 741 0.57 -13.82 -3.71
C SER A 741 -0.58 -14.43 -2.90
N ASN A 742 -1.07 -15.61 -3.30
CA ASN A 742 -2.14 -16.36 -2.63
C ASN A 742 -1.57 -17.56 -1.84
N LEU A 743 -0.26 -17.60 -1.62
CA LEU A 743 0.44 -18.55 -0.76
C LEU A 743 1.07 -17.76 0.37
N LEU A 744 0.65 -18.00 1.60
CA LEU A 744 1.06 -17.25 2.78
C LEU A 744 2.16 -17.98 3.54
N VAL A 745 3.19 -17.25 3.93
CA VAL A 745 4.29 -17.72 4.77
C VAL A 745 4.04 -17.28 6.21
N HIS A 746 4.01 -18.24 7.13
CA HIS A 746 3.92 -17.97 8.57
C HIS A 746 4.90 -18.86 9.34
N GLY A 747 5.91 -18.24 9.95
CA GLY A 747 7.06 -18.95 10.51
C GLY A 747 7.69 -19.89 9.47
N ASN A 748 7.68 -21.19 9.77
CA ASN A 748 8.24 -22.24 8.90
C ASN A 748 7.20 -22.90 7.97
N ASN A 749 5.96 -22.41 7.95
CA ASN A 749 4.86 -23.00 7.19
C ASN A 749 4.47 -22.16 5.97
N ILE A 750 3.97 -22.86 4.94
CA ILE A 750 3.33 -22.29 3.76
C ILE A 750 1.84 -22.68 3.76
N LEU A 751 0.96 -21.74 3.44
CA LEU A 751 -0.50 -21.87 3.55
C LEU A 751 -1.21 -21.39 2.28
N TYR A 752 -2.16 -22.17 1.75
CA TYR A 752 -3.10 -21.70 0.72
C TYR A 752 -4.11 -20.70 1.31
N THR A 753 -4.41 -19.64 0.56
CA THR A 753 -5.45 -18.64 0.90
C THR A 753 -6.21 -18.18 -0.35
N ASP A 754 -7.20 -17.30 -0.16
CA ASP A 754 -8.02 -16.69 -1.24
C ASP A 754 -8.81 -17.71 -2.09
N PHE A 755 -9.69 -18.45 -1.40
CA PHE A 755 -10.63 -19.39 -2.01
C PHE A 755 -11.93 -18.72 -2.50
N ASP A 756 -11.96 -17.39 -2.66
CA ASP A 756 -13.19 -16.64 -2.94
C ASP A 756 -13.83 -16.97 -4.31
N LEU A 757 -13.09 -17.67 -5.18
CA LEU A 757 -13.56 -18.20 -6.48
C LEU A 757 -13.74 -19.73 -6.48
N ALA A 758 -13.50 -20.39 -5.34
CA ALA A 758 -13.56 -21.84 -5.23
C ALA A 758 -14.99 -22.37 -5.40
N HIS A 759 -15.10 -23.59 -5.94
CA HIS A 759 -16.39 -24.27 -6.17
C HIS A 759 -16.31 -25.73 -5.73
N VAL A 760 -17.39 -26.21 -5.11
CA VAL A 760 -17.66 -27.65 -4.84
C VAL A 760 -18.25 -28.28 -6.09
N PHE A 761 -17.90 -29.55 -6.34
CA PHE A 761 -18.51 -30.35 -7.40
C PHE A 761 -19.17 -31.62 -6.84
N HIS A 762 -20.00 -32.28 -7.66
CA HIS A 762 -20.70 -33.51 -7.27
C HIS A 762 -20.19 -34.76 -8.01
N SER A 763 -19.28 -34.63 -8.99
CA SER A 763 -18.58 -35.75 -9.65
C SER A 763 -17.21 -35.35 -10.26
N MET A 764 -16.30 -36.30 -10.50
CA MET A 764 -14.99 -36.01 -11.11
C MET A 764 -15.07 -35.40 -12.53
N ASP A 765 -16.22 -35.54 -13.20
CA ASP A 765 -16.45 -35.04 -14.58
C ASP A 765 -17.12 -33.65 -14.62
N ASP A 766 -17.37 -33.00 -13.48
CA ASP A 766 -18.12 -31.74 -13.42
C ASP A 766 -17.27 -30.53 -13.85
N VAL A 767 -17.65 -29.98 -15.00
CA VAL A 767 -17.03 -28.85 -15.69
C VAL A 767 -17.71 -27.53 -15.28
N THR A 768 -16.94 -26.53 -14.86
CA THR A 768 -17.47 -25.20 -14.54
C THR A 768 -17.45 -24.30 -15.78
N ARG A 769 -18.62 -24.06 -16.40
CA ARG A 769 -18.75 -23.16 -17.57
C ARG A 769 -18.92 -21.71 -17.13
N GLY A 770 -18.12 -20.78 -17.66
CA GLY A 770 -18.37 -19.34 -17.58
C GLY A 770 -17.13 -18.45 -17.48
N PRO A 771 -17.21 -17.18 -17.91
CA PRO A 771 -16.08 -16.25 -17.93
C PRO A 771 -15.76 -15.79 -16.51
N THR A 772 -14.71 -16.34 -15.91
CA THR A 772 -14.14 -15.89 -14.63
C THR A 772 -12.83 -15.17 -14.90
N GLY A 773 -12.57 -14.05 -14.23
CA GLY A 773 -11.36 -13.26 -14.43
C GLY A 773 -10.09 -14.10 -14.31
N HIS A 774 -9.18 -13.98 -15.27
CA HIS A 774 -7.95 -14.79 -15.33
C HIS A 774 -6.75 -13.98 -14.86
N THR A 775 -5.94 -14.54 -13.94
CA THR A 775 -4.57 -14.06 -13.70
C THR A 775 -3.70 -14.61 -14.83
N ALA A 776 -3.49 -13.81 -15.88
CA ALA A 776 -2.92 -14.21 -17.17
C ALA A 776 -1.62 -15.07 -17.14
N PRO A 777 -0.68 -14.91 -16.19
CA PRO A 777 0.54 -15.74 -16.16
C PRO A 777 0.39 -17.12 -15.49
N TYR A 778 -0.63 -17.45 -14.70
CA TYR A 778 -0.71 -18.76 -14.03
C TYR A 778 -1.77 -19.69 -14.64
N SER A 779 -2.38 -19.30 -15.76
CA SER A 779 -3.49 -20.03 -16.37
C SER A 779 -2.99 -21.15 -17.29
N ALA A 780 -3.55 -22.36 -17.13
CA ALA A 780 -3.28 -23.48 -18.05
C ALA A 780 -3.68 -23.13 -19.50
N PRO A 781 -3.00 -23.69 -20.52
CA PRO A 781 -3.24 -23.35 -21.93
C PRO A 781 -4.71 -23.52 -22.33
N GLU A 782 -5.33 -24.63 -21.94
CA GLU A 782 -6.73 -24.91 -22.25
C GLU A 782 -7.71 -23.92 -21.61
N VAL A 783 -7.34 -23.33 -20.46
CA VAL A 783 -8.15 -22.28 -19.78
C VAL A 783 -7.92 -20.93 -20.44
N ALA A 784 -6.70 -20.65 -20.92
CA ALA A 784 -6.34 -19.43 -21.62
C ALA A 784 -7.04 -19.32 -22.99
N ASP A 785 -7.28 -20.46 -23.65
CA ASP A 785 -8.01 -20.57 -24.92
C ASP A 785 -9.54 -20.58 -24.75
N GLY A 786 -10.03 -20.31 -23.53
CA GLY A 786 -11.47 -20.25 -23.22
C GLY A 786 -12.12 -21.60 -22.96
N GLY A 787 -11.33 -22.66 -22.81
CA GLY A 787 -11.76 -23.98 -22.38
C GLY A 787 -11.99 -24.08 -20.86
N ASP A 788 -12.34 -25.29 -20.44
CA ASP A 788 -12.87 -25.57 -19.11
C ASP A 788 -11.81 -25.69 -18.02
N ARG A 789 -12.13 -25.23 -16.80
CA ARG A 789 -11.24 -25.37 -15.62
C ARG A 789 -11.44 -26.72 -14.90
N THR A 790 -10.40 -27.55 -14.87
CA THR A 790 -10.37 -28.89 -14.23
C THR A 790 -9.48 -28.90 -12.97
N LEU A 791 -9.46 -30.01 -12.21
CA LEU A 791 -8.50 -30.16 -11.09
C LEU A 791 -7.05 -30.09 -11.56
N THR A 792 -6.77 -30.62 -12.75
CA THR A 792 -5.42 -30.59 -13.33
C THR A 792 -4.98 -29.18 -13.75
N THR A 793 -5.91 -28.21 -13.90
CA THR A 793 -5.54 -26.79 -14.10
C THR A 793 -4.93 -26.14 -12.86
N ASP A 794 -5.33 -26.56 -11.65
CA ASP A 794 -4.69 -26.11 -10.40
C ASP A 794 -3.27 -26.68 -10.29
N VAL A 795 -3.04 -27.92 -10.77
CA VAL A 795 -1.71 -28.54 -10.83
C VAL A 795 -0.78 -27.76 -11.77
N PHE A 796 -1.28 -27.34 -12.93
CA PHE A 796 -0.53 -26.47 -13.84
C PHE A 796 -0.15 -25.13 -13.16
N SER A 797 -1.13 -24.50 -12.50
CA SER A 797 -0.91 -23.23 -11.79
C SER A 797 0.16 -23.36 -10.71
N LEU A 798 0.15 -24.48 -9.96
CA LEU A 798 1.19 -24.81 -8.98
C LEU A 798 2.55 -25.10 -9.63
N GLY A 799 2.55 -25.71 -10.83
CA GLY A 799 3.77 -25.96 -11.61
C GLY A 799 4.47 -24.65 -11.99
N CYS A 800 3.72 -23.62 -12.39
CA CYS A 800 4.27 -22.29 -12.61
C CYS A 800 4.90 -21.68 -11.34
N VAL A 801 4.28 -21.89 -10.17
CA VAL A 801 4.86 -21.45 -8.88
C VAL A 801 6.16 -22.21 -8.57
N TYR A 802 6.22 -23.51 -8.88
CA TYR A 802 7.44 -24.31 -8.69
C TYR A 802 8.60 -23.83 -9.55
N VAL A 803 8.35 -23.38 -10.78
CA VAL A 803 9.39 -22.79 -11.64
C VAL A 803 10.03 -21.57 -10.97
N GLU A 804 9.22 -20.70 -10.38
CA GLU A 804 9.70 -19.51 -9.65
C GLU A 804 10.45 -19.90 -8.37
N MET A 805 9.93 -20.83 -7.57
CA MET A 805 10.59 -21.34 -6.36
C MET A 805 11.95 -22.01 -6.68
N LEU A 806 12.01 -22.87 -7.70
CA LEU A 806 13.26 -23.53 -8.13
C LEU A 806 14.30 -22.52 -8.62
N THR A 807 13.85 -21.45 -9.28
CA THR A 807 14.74 -20.35 -9.69
C THR A 807 15.39 -19.70 -8.46
N VAL A 808 14.62 -19.41 -7.41
CA VAL A 808 15.15 -18.85 -6.17
C VAL A 808 16.06 -19.85 -5.43
N ILE A 809 15.68 -21.14 -5.40
CA ILE A 809 16.51 -22.20 -4.80
C ILE A 809 17.87 -22.30 -5.50
N ALA A 810 17.91 -22.11 -6.83
CA ALA A 810 19.15 -22.04 -7.62
C ALA A 810 19.93 -20.72 -7.45
N SER A 811 19.58 -19.90 -6.44
CA SER A 811 20.18 -18.59 -6.18
C SER A 811 20.07 -17.62 -7.35
N LYS A 812 19.04 -17.77 -8.19
CA LYS A 812 18.67 -16.83 -9.25
C LYS A 812 17.49 -15.99 -8.78
N LYS A 813 17.32 -14.82 -9.35
CA LYS A 813 16.14 -14.00 -9.06
C LYS A 813 14.98 -14.50 -9.91
N VAL A 814 13.75 -14.42 -9.41
CA VAL A 814 12.54 -14.86 -10.17
C VAL A 814 12.50 -14.19 -11.55
N TRP A 815 12.94 -12.93 -11.66
CA TRP A 815 13.00 -12.23 -12.94
C TRP A 815 14.10 -12.68 -13.91
N ASP A 816 15.02 -13.54 -13.49
CA ASP A 816 16.04 -14.11 -14.38
C ASP A 816 15.41 -15.07 -15.41
N ILE A 817 14.27 -15.71 -15.07
CA ILE A 817 13.44 -16.46 -16.04
C ILE A 817 12.99 -15.55 -17.20
N PHE A 818 12.78 -14.25 -16.92
CA PHE A 818 12.27 -13.28 -17.89
C PHE A 818 13.38 -12.54 -18.67
N GLN A 819 14.67 -12.84 -18.44
CA GLN A 819 15.78 -12.28 -19.23
C GLN A 819 15.76 -12.84 -20.66
N LYS A 820 16.00 -11.97 -21.65
CA LYS A 820 15.75 -12.27 -23.07
C LYS A 820 16.94 -11.99 -23.98
N SER A 821 17.11 -12.90 -24.93
CA SER A 821 17.61 -12.60 -26.28
C SER A 821 16.71 -11.53 -26.96
N PRO A 822 17.29 -10.56 -27.69
CA PRO A 822 16.62 -9.32 -28.14
C PRO A 822 15.43 -9.46 -29.12
N LYS A 823 15.01 -10.67 -29.50
CA LYS A 823 13.94 -10.91 -30.50
C LYS A 823 12.61 -11.45 -29.95
N ASP A 824 12.51 -11.72 -28.65
CA ASP A 824 11.39 -12.50 -28.10
C ASP A 824 10.34 -11.56 -27.43
N PRO A 825 9.00 -11.79 -27.51
CA PRO A 825 7.98 -10.78 -27.15
C PRO A 825 7.66 -10.65 -25.66
N GLY A 826 7.81 -11.69 -24.86
CA GLY A 826 7.53 -11.61 -23.42
C GLY A 826 7.53 -13.02 -22.86
N TYR A 827 8.20 -13.25 -21.73
CA TYR A 827 7.93 -14.47 -21.01
C TYR A 827 6.68 -14.21 -20.16
N ASN A 828 5.54 -14.70 -20.66
CA ASN A 828 4.32 -14.94 -19.91
C ASN A 828 4.02 -16.43 -20.10
N TYR A 829 3.35 -17.13 -19.18
CA TYR A 829 3.07 -18.56 -19.41
C TYR A 829 1.93 -18.78 -20.44
N ARG A 830 1.76 -17.90 -21.47
CA ARG A 830 0.84 -18.12 -22.59
C ARG A 830 1.58 -18.69 -23.80
N GLY A 831 0.94 -19.60 -24.52
CA GLY A 831 1.41 -20.11 -25.81
C GLY A 831 2.67 -20.98 -25.71
N SER A 832 3.59 -20.84 -26.67
CA SER A 832 4.82 -21.65 -26.88
C SER A 832 5.89 -21.54 -25.78
N ASN A 833 5.52 -21.16 -24.55
CA ASN A 833 6.43 -20.87 -23.44
C ASN A 833 6.59 -22.02 -22.43
N GLU A 834 5.80 -23.11 -22.52
CA GLU A 834 6.10 -24.36 -21.79
C GLU A 834 7.52 -24.86 -22.12
N ALA A 835 7.89 -24.83 -23.41
CA ALA A 835 9.22 -25.22 -23.87
C ALA A 835 10.33 -24.36 -23.25
N LYS A 836 10.08 -23.06 -23.01
CA LYS A 836 11.05 -22.15 -22.39
C LYS A 836 11.15 -22.32 -20.88
N ALA A 837 10.03 -22.62 -20.22
CA ALA A 837 10.05 -23.00 -18.81
C ALA A 837 10.88 -24.27 -18.59
N VAL A 838 10.68 -25.27 -19.47
CA VAL A 838 11.46 -26.52 -19.47
C VAL A 838 12.94 -26.23 -19.77
N GLU A 839 13.25 -25.39 -20.78
CA GLU A 839 14.63 -24.99 -21.10
C GLU A 839 15.29 -24.26 -19.93
N TRP A 840 14.58 -23.34 -19.28
CA TRP A 840 15.07 -22.63 -18.10
C TRP A 840 15.38 -23.58 -16.95
N LEU A 841 14.45 -24.48 -16.63
CA LEU A 841 14.63 -25.49 -15.58
C LEU A 841 15.84 -26.40 -15.85
N GLN A 842 16.15 -26.70 -17.11
CA GLN A 842 17.34 -27.47 -17.50
C GLN A 842 18.67 -26.69 -17.33
N GLN A 843 18.63 -25.37 -17.27
CA GLN A 843 19.81 -24.51 -17.08
C GLN A 843 20.11 -24.21 -15.60
N LEU A 844 19.19 -24.55 -14.69
CA LEU A 844 19.38 -24.33 -13.26
C LEU A 844 20.39 -25.32 -12.68
N SER A 845 21.23 -24.83 -11.77
CA SER A 845 22.20 -25.62 -11.01
C SER A 845 21.92 -25.40 -9.53
N PHE A 846 21.82 -26.48 -8.76
CA PHE A 846 21.36 -26.47 -7.37
C PHE A 846 22.46 -26.84 -6.35
N GLY A 847 23.70 -27.06 -6.81
CA GLY A 847 24.84 -27.35 -5.94
C GLY A 847 24.62 -28.62 -5.13
N ASP A 848 24.73 -28.55 -3.80
CA ASP A 848 24.55 -29.71 -2.90
C ASP A 848 23.13 -30.32 -2.94
N LYS A 849 22.15 -29.62 -3.53
CA LYS A 849 20.75 -30.06 -3.64
C LYS A 849 20.38 -30.66 -5.01
N GLU A 850 21.36 -30.87 -5.89
CA GLU A 850 21.14 -31.35 -7.27
C GLU A 850 20.31 -32.64 -7.34
N ARG A 851 20.52 -33.56 -6.39
CA ARG A 851 19.78 -34.82 -6.34
C ARG A 851 18.30 -34.63 -6.02
N GLU A 852 17.98 -33.76 -5.07
CA GLU A 852 16.60 -33.51 -4.64
C GLU A 852 15.88 -32.61 -5.65
N CYS A 853 16.47 -31.46 -5.98
CA CYS A 853 15.91 -30.49 -6.92
C CYS A 853 15.85 -31.04 -8.35
N GLY A 854 16.78 -31.91 -8.76
CA GLY A 854 16.76 -32.55 -10.08
C GLY A 854 15.53 -33.44 -10.32
N GLU A 855 15.10 -34.19 -9.30
CA GLU A 855 13.84 -34.96 -9.39
C GLU A 855 12.61 -34.03 -9.38
N VAL A 856 12.63 -32.96 -8.59
CA VAL A 856 11.56 -31.94 -8.60
C VAL A 856 11.46 -31.26 -9.97
N VAL A 857 12.58 -30.96 -10.64
CA VAL A 857 12.58 -30.39 -12.00
C VAL A 857 11.85 -31.31 -12.97
N LYS A 858 12.10 -32.62 -12.92
CA LYS A 858 11.38 -33.61 -13.76
C LYS A 858 9.88 -33.62 -13.49
N ILE A 859 9.49 -33.55 -12.22
CA ILE A 859 8.07 -33.50 -11.81
C ILE A 859 7.43 -32.18 -12.26
N THR A 860 8.12 -31.05 -12.08
CA THR A 860 7.66 -29.72 -12.48
C THR A 860 7.43 -29.64 -13.99
N ASN A 861 8.33 -30.23 -14.79
CA ASN A 861 8.15 -30.34 -16.24
C ASN A 861 6.88 -31.10 -16.62
N ARG A 862 6.50 -32.16 -15.88
CA ARG A 862 5.22 -32.86 -16.11
C ARG A 862 4.03 -32.00 -15.70
N MET A 863 4.11 -31.29 -14.56
CA MET A 863 3.03 -30.42 -14.06
C MET A 863 2.61 -29.33 -15.07
N ILE A 864 3.57 -28.75 -15.78
CA ILE A 864 3.33 -27.69 -16.77
C ILE A 864 3.12 -28.22 -18.20
N SER A 865 3.00 -29.53 -18.38
CA SER A 865 2.76 -30.16 -19.69
C SER A 865 1.30 -30.59 -19.88
N GLN A 866 0.97 -31.17 -21.04
CA GLN A 866 -0.36 -31.77 -21.27
C GLN A 866 -0.57 -33.09 -20.48
N ASP A 867 0.48 -33.87 -20.22
CA ASP A 867 0.43 -35.14 -19.48
C ASP A 867 0.70 -34.92 -17.98
N ARG A 868 -0.07 -34.00 -17.40
CA ARG A 868 0.15 -33.56 -16.01
C ARG A 868 -0.49 -34.52 -15.00
N PRO A 869 0.20 -34.82 -13.88
CA PRO A 869 -0.33 -35.71 -12.86
C PRO A 869 -1.54 -35.08 -12.15
N ASP A 870 -2.37 -35.90 -11.53
CA ASP A 870 -3.31 -35.42 -10.52
C ASP A 870 -2.58 -35.03 -9.22
N ALA A 871 -3.24 -34.28 -8.35
CA ALA A 871 -2.59 -33.77 -7.13
C ALA A 871 -2.21 -34.87 -6.12
N VAL A 872 -2.89 -36.02 -6.12
CA VAL A 872 -2.53 -37.15 -5.24
C VAL A 872 -1.26 -37.80 -5.74
N SER A 873 -1.20 -38.13 -7.03
CA SER A 873 0.02 -38.64 -7.68
C SER A 873 1.20 -37.68 -7.52
N LEU A 874 0.97 -36.36 -7.64
CA LEU A 874 1.98 -35.33 -7.39
C LEU A 874 2.50 -35.35 -5.93
N SER A 875 1.60 -35.51 -4.97
CA SER A 875 1.94 -35.59 -3.55
C SER A 875 2.81 -36.83 -3.25
N ASP A 876 2.48 -37.97 -3.86
CA ASP A 876 3.24 -39.22 -3.71
C ASP A 876 4.63 -39.11 -4.36
N ASP A 877 4.69 -38.57 -5.58
CA ASP A 877 5.94 -38.34 -6.30
C ASP A 877 6.91 -37.41 -5.55
N LEU A 878 6.39 -36.48 -4.74
CA LEU A 878 7.18 -35.53 -3.94
C LEU A 878 7.32 -35.94 -2.47
N ALA A 879 6.82 -37.12 -2.07
CA ALA A 879 6.90 -37.59 -0.68
C ALA A 879 8.36 -37.72 -0.19
N PHE A 880 9.31 -37.95 -1.09
CA PHE A 880 10.74 -38.01 -0.76
C PHE A 880 11.28 -36.68 -0.21
N LEU A 881 10.71 -35.53 -0.60
CA LEU A 881 11.10 -34.22 -0.06
C LEU A 881 10.68 -34.05 1.41
N ALA A 882 9.68 -34.80 1.87
CA ALA A 882 9.36 -34.88 3.29
C ALA A 882 10.38 -35.72 4.07
N ASN A 883 11.15 -36.56 3.38
CA ASN A 883 12.10 -37.53 3.94
C ASN A 883 13.59 -37.15 3.70
N GLY A 884 13.88 -36.08 2.94
CA GLY A 884 15.22 -35.73 2.45
C GLY A 884 16.24 -35.16 3.45
N ILE A 885 15.80 -34.67 4.62
CA ILE A 885 16.72 -34.22 5.70
C ILE A 885 16.63 -35.16 6.92
N VAL A 886 16.36 -36.45 6.67
CA VAL A 886 16.51 -37.48 7.70
C VAL A 886 17.37 -38.57 7.13
N ASN A 887 18.68 -38.35 7.10
CA ASN A 887 19.64 -39.40 7.42
C ASN A 887 21.06 -38.84 7.59
N THR A 888 21.30 -38.26 8.77
CA THR A 888 22.53 -38.54 9.56
C THR A 888 22.24 -38.48 11.06
N MET A 889 21.08 -38.97 11.51
CA MET A 889 20.94 -39.59 12.84
C MET A 889 19.79 -40.59 12.73
N SER A 890 20.00 -41.86 13.10
CA SER A 890 18.90 -42.82 13.28
C SER A 890 17.79 -42.14 14.09
N SER A 891 16.55 -42.10 13.62
CA SER A 891 15.48 -41.29 14.21
C SER A 891 15.21 -41.71 15.66
N LYS A 892 15.90 -41.05 16.60
CA LYS A 892 15.69 -41.21 18.03
C LYS A 892 14.30 -40.71 18.37
N ASN A 893 13.58 -41.44 19.21
CA ASN A 893 12.33 -41.01 19.80
C ASN A 893 12.63 -39.87 20.79
N ILE A 894 11.93 -38.76 20.66
CA ILE A 894 12.15 -37.54 21.42
C ILE A 894 11.21 -37.51 22.64
N ALA A 895 11.76 -37.68 23.85
CA ALA A 895 10.97 -37.67 25.09
C ALA A 895 11.28 -36.44 25.94
N LEU A 896 10.27 -35.77 26.49
CA LEU A 896 10.41 -34.69 27.46
C LEU A 896 9.84 -35.12 28.81
N VAL A 897 10.68 -35.10 29.85
CA VAL A 897 10.30 -35.50 31.22
C VAL A 897 10.39 -34.28 32.14
N THR A 898 9.27 -33.85 32.74
CA THR A 898 9.28 -32.72 33.68
C THR A 898 9.71 -33.15 35.08
N GLY A 899 10.44 -32.29 35.81
CA GLY A 899 10.89 -32.57 37.17
C GLY A 899 11.82 -33.78 37.25
N ALA A 900 12.73 -33.91 36.30
CA ALA A 900 13.52 -35.11 36.06
C ALA A 900 14.87 -35.14 36.80
N ASN A 901 15.24 -34.11 37.56
CA ASN A 901 16.53 -34.05 38.27
C ASN A 901 16.65 -34.97 39.49
N LYS A 902 15.55 -35.56 39.98
CA LYS A 902 15.53 -36.52 41.10
C LYS A 902 14.31 -37.45 41.06
N GLY A 903 14.28 -38.46 41.93
CA GLY A 903 13.12 -39.34 42.14
C GLY A 903 12.70 -40.13 40.90
N ILE A 904 11.40 -40.24 40.66
CA ILE A 904 10.84 -41.04 39.54
C ILE A 904 11.24 -40.47 38.18
N GLY A 905 11.28 -39.15 38.03
CA GLY A 905 11.68 -38.51 36.77
C GLY A 905 13.12 -38.83 36.38
N TYR A 906 14.05 -38.81 37.35
CA TYR A 906 15.45 -39.20 37.14
C TYR A 906 15.57 -40.66 36.68
N GLU A 907 14.91 -41.57 37.38
CA GLU A 907 14.90 -42.99 37.06
C GLU A 907 14.18 -43.29 35.73
N THR A 908 13.22 -42.46 35.33
CA THR A 908 12.57 -42.54 34.02
C THR A 908 13.55 -42.19 32.91
N VAL A 909 14.29 -41.08 33.05
CA VAL A 909 15.34 -40.72 32.08
C VAL A 909 16.41 -41.80 32.03
N LYS A 910 16.84 -42.33 33.18
CA LYS A 910 17.79 -43.46 33.26
C LYS A 910 17.28 -44.70 32.52
N ALA A 911 16.02 -45.06 32.72
CA ALA A 911 15.42 -46.23 32.08
C ALA A 911 15.35 -46.07 30.55
N LEU A 912 15.01 -44.87 30.05
CA LEU A 912 15.00 -44.55 28.62
C LEU A 912 16.40 -44.52 28.02
N LEU A 913 17.39 -43.98 28.74
CA LEU A 913 18.79 -44.01 28.31
C LEU A 913 19.32 -45.45 28.23
N ALA A 914 18.99 -46.31 29.19
CA ALA A 914 19.34 -47.73 29.19
C ALA A 914 18.46 -48.60 28.27
N SER A 915 17.66 -48.01 27.36
CA SER A 915 16.89 -48.76 26.37
C SER A 915 17.71 -49.06 25.12
N ASP A 916 17.46 -50.22 24.52
CA ASP A 916 17.98 -50.59 23.20
C ASP A 916 17.27 -49.81 22.07
N LYS A 917 16.14 -49.15 22.37
CA LYS A 917 15.46 -48.24 21.43
C LYS A 917 16.18 -46.88 21.41
N PRO A 918 16.28 -46.23 20.24
CA PRO A 918 16.99 -44.96 20.10
C PRO A 918 16.16 -43.82 20.73
N TYR A 919 16.72 -43.11 21.72
CA TYR A 919 16.08 -41.98 22.41
C TYR A 919 16.97 -40.74 22.47
N HIS A 920 16.32 -39.59 22.34
CA HIS A 920 16.84 -38.30 22.77
C HIS A 920 15.89 -37.74 23.83
N VAL A 921 16.40 -37.53 25.04
CA VAL A 921 15.57 -37.19 26.20
C VAL A 921 15.87 -35.78 26.68
N PHE A 922 14.88 -34.91 26.64
CA PHE A 922 14.89 -33.64 27.34
C PHE A 922 14.53 -33.85 28.81
N MET A 923 15.48 -33.46 29.67
CA MET A 923 15.41 -33.55 31.12
C MET A 923 15.00 -32.19 31.68
N GLY A 924 13.72 -32.02 31.99
CA GLY A 924 13.19 -30.79 32.56
C GLY A 924 13.55 -30.63 34.03
N SER A 925 14.19 -29.52 34.40
CA SER A 925 14.54 -29.18 35.78
C SER A 925 14.26 -27.71 36.07
N ARG A 926 13.74 -27.40 37.27
CA ARG A 926 13.57 -26.01 37.72
C ARG A 926 14.90 -25.26 37.84
N SER A 927 15.96 -25.98 38.21
CA SER A 927 17.31 -25.43 38.34
C SER A 927 18.20 -26.06 37.28
N LEU A 928 18.77 -25.22 36.41
CA LEU A 928 19.68 -25.67 35.36
C LEU A 928 20.90 -26.39 35.94
N GLU A 929 21.49 -25.86 37.01
CA GLU A 929 22.64 -26.44 37.73
C GLU A 929 22.35 -27.86 38.21
N ARG A 930 21.28 -28.04 39.01
CA ARG A 930 20.89 -29.38 39.50
C ARG A 930 20.52 -30.34 38.37
N GLY A 931 19.97 -29.82 37.27
CA GLY A 931 19.68 -30.61 36.08
C GLY A 931 20.97 -31.09 35.39
N GLN A 932 21.97 -30.22 35.25
CA GLN A 932 23.27 -30.54 34.66
C GLN A 932 24.05 -31.55 35.51
N GLU A 933 24.06 -31.43 36.83
CA GLU A 933 24.66 -32.41 37.74
C GLU A 933 24.02 -33.80 37.60
N ALA A 934 22.68 -33.83 37.57
CA ALA A 934 21.92 -35.06 37.40
C ALA A 934 22.17 -35.70 36.02
N ALA A 935 22.20 -34.91 34.94
CA ALA A 935 22.52 -35.39 33.60
C ALA A 935 23.97 -35.88 33.49
N ALA A 936 24.93 -35.22 34.13
CA ALA A 936 26.33 -35.66 34.18
C ALA A 936 26.46 -37.02 34.89
N THR A 937 25.69 -37.23 35.96
CA THR A 937 25.63 -38.51 36.66
C THR A 937 24.98 -39.59 35.78
N LEU A 938 23.85 -39.30 35.12
CA LEU A 938 23.20 -40.24 34.19
C LEU A 938 24.10 -40.66 33.04
N ARG A 939 24.89 -39.73 32.47
CA ARG A 939 25.88 -40.04 31.42
C ARG A 939 26.98 -40.96 31.92
N LYS A 940 27.35 -40.92 33.20
CA LYS A 940 28.30 -41.87 33.81
C LYS A 940 27.66 -43.22 34.08
N GLU A 941 26.44 -43.23 34.62
CA GLU A 941 25.70 -44.46 34.94
C GLU A 941 25.24 -45.22 33.68
N CYS A 942 25.07 -44.53 32.56
CA CYS A 942 24.67 -45.07 31.26
C CYS A 942 25.75 -44.81 30.19
N ALA A 943 27.03 -44.92 30.55
CA ALA A 943 28.15 -44.57 29.66
C ALA A 943 28.18 -45.37 28.35
N ASP A 944 27.66 -46.60 28.36
CA ASP A 944 27.61 -47.49 27.21
C ASP A 944 26.38 -47.26 26.29
N SER A 945 25.53 -46.29 26.62
CA SER A 945 24.30 -46.01 25.85
C SER A 945 24.54 -45.13 24.63
N SER A 946 23.92 -45.47 23.50
CA SER A 946 23.83 -44.61 22.32
C SER A 946 22.77 -43.50 22.43
N ASN A 947 21.97 -43.49 23.50
CA ASN A 947 20.90 -42.51 23.73
C ASN A 947 21.44 -41.22 24.32
N THR A 948 20.77 -40.11 24.03
CA THR A 948 21.24 -38.77 24.40
C THR A 948 20.32 -38.11 25.42
N VAL A 949 20.89 -37.36 26.35
CA VAL A 949 20.15 -36.54 27.33
C VAL A 949 20.58 -35.08 27.25
N GLU A 950 19.61 -34.19 27.18
CA GLU A 950 19.76 -32.74 27.17
C GLU A 950 18.95 -32.12 28.31
N VAL A 951 19.50 -31.13 29.02
CA VAL A 951 18.82 -30.50 30.16
C VAL A 951 18.10 -29.25 29.69
N ILE A 952 16.83 -29.11 30.10
CA ILE A 952 16.04 -27.90 29.87
C ILE A 952 15.60 -27.31 31.20
N GLU A 953 15.85 -26.02 31.36
CA GLU A 953 15.35 -25.26 32.49
C GLU A 953 13.85 -25.00 32.31
N VAL A 954 13.04 -25.60 33.19
CA VAL A 954 11.59 -25.43 33.19
C VAL A 954 11.05 -25.48 34.62
N ASP A 955 10.55 -24.35 35.09
CA ASP A 955 9.70 -24.27 36.28
C ASP A 955 8.24 -24.29 35.85
N ILE A 956 7.55 -25.40 36.11
CA ILE A 956 6.16 -25.55 35.67
C ILE A 956 5.17 -24.65 36.43
N SER A 957 5.57 -23.99 37.51
CA SER A 957 4.77 -22.92 38.15
C SER A 957 4.96 -21.54 37.50
N SER A 958 5.65 -21.45 36.36
CA SER A 958 5.92 -20.19 35.66
C SER A 958 5.64 -20.31 34.16
N ASP A 959 4.60 -19.62 33.69
CA ASP A 959 4.21 -19.60 32.28
C ASP A 959 5.34 -19.12 31.36
N SER A 960 6.12 -18.12 31.79
CA SER A 960 7.27 -17.62 31.04
C SER A 960 8.40 -18.65 30.97
N SER A 961 8.61 -19.44 32.03
CA SER A 961 9.57 -20.54 32.00
C SER A 961 9.13 -21.67 31.06
N ILE A 962 7.84 -22.03 31.08
CA ILE A 962 7.25 -23.03 30.17
C ILE A 962 7.36 -22.55 28.70
N ALA A 963 7.03 -21.30 28.41
CA ALA A 963 7.15 -20.72 27.07
C ALA A 963 8.60 -20.71 26.55
N LYS A 964 9.56 -20.35 27.41
CA LYS A 964 10.99 -20.39 27.07
C LYS A 964 11.47 -21.81 26.79
N ALA A 965 11.04 -22.77 27.60
CA ALA A 965 11.34 -24.19 27.38
C ALA A 965 10.75 -24.69 26.05
N PHE A 966 9.52 -24.29 25.72
CA PHE A 966 8.86 -24.62 24.46
C PHE A 966 9.64 -24.10 23.25
N GLU A 967 10.03 -22.82 23.25
CA GLU A 967 10.82 -22.26 22.15
C GLU A 967 12.20 -22.92 22.03
N THR A 968 12.79 -23.34 23.15
CA THR A 968 14.06 -24.08 23.16
C THR A 968 13.93 -25.47 22.50
N VAL A 969 12.88 -26.23 22.83
CA VAL A 969 12.62 -27.55 22.21
C VAL A 969 12.24 -27.40 20.74
N LYS A 970 11.44 -26.38 20.41
CA LYS A 970 11.04 -26.07 19.05
C LYS A 970 12.22 -25.68 18.16
N ALA A 971 13.18 -24.92 18.69
CA ALA A 971 14.37 -24.51 17.96
C ALA A 971 15.40 -25.65 17.79
N SER A 972 15.44 -26.61 18.72
CA SER A 972 16.40 -27.72 18.68
C SER A 972 15.96 -28.85 17.75
N VAL A 973 14.92 -29.59 18.12
CA VAL A 973 14.45 -30.77 17.37
C VAL A 973 13.09 -30.57 16.70
N GLY A 974 12.35 -29.51 17.08
CA GLY A 974 11.12 -29.09 16.41
C GLY A 974 9.91 -30.01 16.63
N ARG A 975 10.03 -31.08 17.42
CA ARG A 975 8.94 -31.99 17.80
C ARG A 975 9.25 -32.70 19.12
N ILE A 976 8.23 -33.29 19.75
CA ILE A 976 8.41 -34.32 20.78
C ILE A 976 7.50 -35.50 20.45
N ASP A 977 7.95 -36.72 20.75
CA ASP A 977 7.16 -37.95 20.57
C ASP A 977 6.46 -38.35 21.87
N THR A 978 7.05 -38.00 23.01
CA THR A 978 6.51 -38.33 24.33
C THR A 978 6.64 -37.16 25.29
N LEU A 979 5.52 -36.76 25.92
CA LEU A 979 5.50 -35.83 27.06
C LEU A 979 5.15 -36.57 28.35
N ILE A 980 6.08 -36.58 29.30
CA ILE A 980 5.89 -37.17 30.63
C ILE A 980 5.76 -36.06 31.67
N ASN A 981 4.52 -35.82 32.10
CA ASN A 981 4.18 -34.92 33.19
C ASN A 981 4.46 -35.58 34.54
N ASN A 982 5.72 -35.50 34.98
CA ASN A 982 6.20 -36.09 36.22
C ASN A 982 6.37 -35.07 37.35
N ALA A 983 6.64 -33.80 37.04
CA ALA A 983 6.86 -32.77 38.05
C ALA A 983 5.71 -32.71 39.07
N GLY A 984 6.06 -32.74 40.35
CA GLY A 984 5.08 -32.62 41.41
C GLY A 984 5.69 -32.39 42.79
N ILE A 985 4.91 -31.78 43.66
CA ILE A 985 5.26 -31.46 45.05
C ILE A 985 4.11 -31.83 46.00
N THR A 986 4.43 -31.90 47.29
CA THR A 986 3.46 -31.83 48.38
C THR A 986 3.96 -30.79 49.38
N LYS A 987 3.03 -29.99 49.89
CA LYS A 987 3.28 -29.06 51.01
C LYS A 987 2.55 -29.49 52.29
N ASP A 988 1.96 -30.68 52.31
CA ASP A 988 1.18 -31.20 53.43
C ASP A 988 2.05 -31.33 54.70
N LEU A 989 3.27 -31.87 54.55
CA LEU A 989 4.24 -31.98 55.64
C LEU A 989 4.78 -30.62 56.10
N ASP A 990 4.92 -29.66 55.18
CA ASP A 990 5.31 -28.30 55.54
C ASP A 990 4.23 -27.61 56.36
N HIS A 991 2.95 -27.90 56.11
CA HIS A 991 1.85 -27.44 56.95
C HIS A 991 1.89 -28.07 58.35
N ILE A 992 2.06 -29.40 58.45
CA ILE A 992 2.20 -30.08 59.76
C ILE A 992 3.37 -29.51 60.56
N ARG A 993 4.48 -29.22 59.89
CA ARG A 993 5.69 -28.62 60.49
C ARG A 993 5.55 -27.12 60.76
N GLY A 994 4.38 -26.51 60.49
CA GLY A 994 4.10 -25.10 60.73
C GLY A 994 4.83 -24.12 59.80
N LYS A 995 5.40 -24.58 58.69
CA LYS A 995 6.15 -23.74 57.72
C LYS A 995 5.23 -22.97 56.76
N VAL A 996 4.04 -23.50 56.48
CA VAL A 996 3.04 -22.88 55.61
C VAL A 996 1.64 -23.01 56.21
N SER A 997 0.75 -22.08 55.86
CA SER A 997 -0.67 -22.20 56.21
C SER A 997 -1.35 -23.34 55.47
N LEU A 998 -2.49 -23.81 55.98
CA LEU A 998 -3.30 -24.84 55.32
C LEU A 998 -3.67 -24.43 53.88
N ARG A 999 -4.00 -23.15 53.68
CA ARG A 999 -4.33 -22.61 52.36
C ARG A 999 -3.13 -22.66 51.43
N GLU A 1000 -1.96 -22.18 51.86
CA GLU A 1000 -0.74 -22.18 51.04
C GLU A 1000 -0.26 -23.59 50.70
N SER A 1001 -0.50 -24.55 51.59
CA SER A 1001 -0.24 -25.96 51.31
C SER A 1001 -1.08 -26.47 50.15
N LEU A 1002 -2.40 -26.25 50.22
CA LEU A 1002 -3.34 -26.68 49.19
C LEU A 1002 -3.09 -25.95 47.86
N THR A 1003 -3.09 -24.61 47.87
CA THR A 1003 -2.93 -23.83 46.63
C THR A 1003 -1.57 -24.04 45.99
N GLY A 1004 -0.50 -24.10 46.78
CA GLY A 1004 0.84 -24.34 46.27
C GLY A 1004 1.01 -25.73 45.64
N SER A 1005 0.36 -26.76 46.19
CA SER A 1005 0.37 -28.09 45.58
C SER A 1005 -0.46 -28.13 44.29
N TYR A 1006 -1.61 -27.44 44.23
CA TYR A 1006 -2.45 -27.34 43.03
C TYR A 1006 -1.77 -26.57 41.89
N ASP A 1007 -1.07 -25.49 42.23
CA ASP A 1007 -0.36 -24.64 41.28
C ASP A 1007 0.65 -25.45 40.46
N VAL A 1008 1.47 -26.28 41.12
CA VAL A 1008 2.47 -27.11 40.41
C VAL A 1008 1.83 -28.36 39.80
N ASN A 1009 1.11 -29.17 40.60
CA ASN A 1009 0.71 -30.51 40.18
C ASN A 1009 -0.44 -30.52 39.17
N VAL A 1010 -1.23 -29.45 39.10
CA VAL A 1010 -2.45 -29.39 38.27
C VAL A 1010 -2.37 -28.23 37.29
N ALA A 1011 -2.29 -26.98 37.76
CA ALA A 1011 -2.33 -25.80 36.88
C ALA A 1011 -1.09 -25.75 35.96
N GLY A 1012 0.11 -25.80 36.55
CA GLY A 1012 1.37 -25.81 35.82
C GLY A 1012 1.51 -27.01 34.89
N THR A 1013 1.03 -28.18 35.31
CA THR A 1013 1.00 -29.37 34.46
C THR A 1013 0.03 -29.22 33.27
N HIS A 1014 -1.12 -28.58 33.47
CA HIS A 1014 -2.05 -28.26 32.39
C HIS A 1014 -1.44 -27.27 31.40
N VAL A 1015 -0.84 -26.18 31.89
CA VAL A 1015 -0.18 -25.18 31.05
C VAL A 1015 0.98 -25.79 30.28
N MET A 1016 1.80 -26.63 30.91
CA MET A 1016 2.88 -27.37 30.25
C MET A 1016 2.34 -28.25 29.12
N THR A 1017 1.29 -29.03 29.39
CA THR A 1017 0.67 -29.92 28.39
C THR A 1017 0.06 -29.14 27.24
N PHE A 1018 -0.69 -28.08 27.53
CA PHE A 1018 -1.30 -27.22 26.53
C PHE A 1018 -0.24 -26.55 25.64
N THR A 1019 0.83 -26.03 26.25
CA THR A 1019 1.90 -25.33 25.53
C THR A 1019 2.68 -26.28 24.63
N PHE A 1020 3.00 -27.49 25.08
CA PHE A 1020 3.78 -28.46 24.30
C PHE A 1020 2.96 -29.31 23.34
N MET A 1021 1.63 -29.23 23.37
CA MET A 1021 0.74 -29.99 22.49
C MET A 1021 1.09 -29.82 20.99
N PRO A 1022 1.37 -28.61 20.47
CA PRO A 1022 1.72 -28.45 19.06
C PRO A 1022 2.96 -29.24 18.64
N LEU A 1023 3.96 -29.40 19.53
CA LEU A 1023 5.16 -30.20 19.24
C LEU A 1023 4.89 -31.70 19.35
N LEU A 1024 3.97 -32.10 20.24
CA LEU A 1024 3.57 -33.50 20.40
C LEU A 1024 2.76 -33.99 19.20
N LEU A 1025 1.86 -33.16 18.66
CA LEU A 1025 1.03 -33.48 17.49
C LEU A 1025 1.82 -33.66 16.18
N LEU A 1026 3.11 -33.28 16.16
CA LEU A 1026 4.01 -33.54 15.04
C LEU A 1026 4.59 -34.97 15.05
N SER A 1027 4.40 -35.70 16.15
CA SER A 1027 4.83 -37.09 16.24
C SER A 1027 3.89 -38.02 15.48
N THR A 1028 4.45 -39.07 14.89
CA THR A 1028 3.70 -40.16 14.27
C THR A 1028 3.19 -41.19 15.30
N ASP A 1029 3.70 -41.17 16.53
CA ASP A 1029 3.23 -41.99 17.66
C ASP A 1029 3.19 -41.16 18.97
N PRO A 1030 2.32 -40.13 19.05
CA PRO A 1030 2.31 -39.19 20.16
C PRO A 1030 1.83 -39.82 21.48
N ARG A 1031 2.62 -39.66 22.54
CA ARG A 1031 2.35 -40.22 23.87
C ARG A 1031 2.32 -39.13 24.94
N LEU A 1032 1.24 -39.07 25.70
CA LEU A 1032 1.04 -38.14 26.81
C LEU A 1032 0.82 -38.90 28.13
N ILE A 1033 1.74 -38.74 29.07
CA ILE A 1033 1.75 -39.51 30.31
C ILE A 1033 1.65 -38.59 31.51
N PHE A 1034 0.66 -38.80 32.37
CA PHE A 1034 0.53 -38.11 33.65
C PHE A 1034 0.95 -39.04 34.78
N ILE A 1035 2.01 -38.68 35.51
CA ILE A 1035 2.44 -39.44 36.68
C ILE A 1035 1.52 -39.09 37.85
N THR A 1036 0.74 -40.08 38.27
CA THR A 1036 -0.25 -39.95 39.35
C THR A 1036 0.06 -40.92 40.50
N GLY A 1037 -0.71 -40.84 41.59
CA GLY A 1037 -0.59 -41.72 42.75
C GLY A 1037 -1.47 -41.25 43.91
N LEU A 1038 -1.95 -42.17 44.74
CA LEU A 1038 -2.75 -41.89 45.96
C LEU A 1038 -4.10 -41.15 45.77
N GLY A 1039 -4.46 -40.75 44.55
CA GLY A 1039 -5.70 -40.05 44.20
C GLY A 1039 -6.89 -40.94 43.83
N THR A 1040 -6.99 -42.15 44.40
CA THR A 1040 -8.06 -43.13 44.10
C THR A 1040 -9.18 -43.09 45.13
N PHE A 1041 -10.44 -43.00 44.70
CA PHE A 1041 -11.59 -42.97 45.63
C PHE A 1041 -11.77 -44.27 46.41
N ASP A 1042 -11.60 -45.43 45.76
CA ASP A 1042 -11.85 -46.75 46.37
C ASP A 1042 -11.04 -47.02 47.63
N GLN A 1043 -9.74 -46.69 47.62
CA GLN A 1043 -8.85 -46.92 48.76
C GLN A 1043 -9.23 -46.04 49.96
N CYS A 1044 -9.80 -44.86 49.70
CA CYS A 1044 -10.17 -43.90 50.72
C CYS A 1044 -11.54 -44.26 51.33
N ALA A 1045 -12.46 -44.75 50.50
CA ALA A 1045 -13.77 -45.23 50.93
C ALA A 1045 -13.68 -46.45 51.86
N GLN A 1046 -12.63 -47.27 51.72
CA GLN A 1046 -12.38 -48.46 52.56
C GLN A 1046 -11.77 -48.12 53.93
N GLY A 1047 -11.44 -46.86 54.22
CA GLY A 1047 -11.03 -46.38 55.54
C GLY A 1047 -9.64 -46.82 56.04
N ASN A 1048 -8.88 -47.55 55.22
CA ASN A 1048 -7.58 -48.14 55.60
C ASN A 1048 -6.36 -47.34 55.10
N PHE A 1049 -6.58 -46.19 54.44
CA PHE A 1049 -5.54 -45.37 53.82
C PHE A 1049 -5.96 -43.90 53.77
N PRO A 1050 -5.07 -42.90 53.97
CA PRO A 1050 -3.63 -42.99 54.27
C PRO A 1050 -3.30 -43.10 55.76
N LEU A 1051 -4.29 -43.04 56.66
CA LEU A 1051 -4.10 -43.05 58.11
C LEU A 1051 -4.98 -44.11 58.78
N PRO A 1052 -4.56 -44.69 59.92
CA PRO A 1052 -5.42 -45.54 60.74
C PRO A 1052 -6.58 -44.72 61.34
N PRO A 1053 -7.62 -45.38 61.91
CA PRO A 1053 -8.72 -44.69 62.56
C PRO A 1053 -8.24 -43.67 63.60
N LEU A 1054 -8.64 -42.40 63.45
CA LEU A 1054 -8.19 -41.29 64.29
C LEU A 1054 -9.11 -41.07 65.50
N GLU A 1055 -8.53 -40.85 66.68
CA GLU A 1055 -9.26 -40.54 67.93
C GLU A 1055 -10.18 -39.30 67.83
N ARG A 1056 -11.23 -39.25 68.65
CA ARG A 1056 -12.20 -38.13 68.67
C ARG A 1056 -11.52 -36.80 69.08
N GLY A 1057 -11.68 -35.74 68.29
CA GLY A 1057 -11.14 -34.39 68.59
C GLY A 1057 -10.83 -33.55 67.33
N TRP A 1058 -10.68 -32.23 67.48
CA TRP A 1058 -10.24 -31.31 66.41
C TRP A 1058 -9.39 -30.15 66.99
N PRO A 1059 -8.28 -29.74 66.35
CA PRO A 1059 -7.65 -30.37 65.19
C PRO A 1059 -7.11 -31.77 65.53
N LYS A 1060 -7.06 -32.66 64.53
CA LYS A 1060 -6.46 -33.99 64.68
C LYS A 1060 -4.94 -33.83 64.86
N LYS A 1061 -4.36 -34.51 65.86
CA LYS A 1061 -2.89 -34.61 65.97
C LYS A 1061 -2.41 -35.61 64.92
N MET A 1062 -1.70 -35.13 63.90
CA MET A 1062 -1.24 -35.97 62.79
C MET A 1062 0.24 -35.70 62.50
N ASP A 1063 1.04 -36.76 62.52
CA ASP A 1063 2.47 -36.69 62.16
C ASP A 1063 2.69 -36.88 60.65
N PHE A 1064 1.63 -37.24 59.92
CA PHE A 1064 1.63 -37.45 58.48
C PHE A 1064 0.27 -37.05 57.88
N GLU A 1065 0.28 -36.25 56.81
CA GLU A 1065 -0.90 -35.82 56.06
C GLU A 1065 -0.54 -35.78 54.58
N THR A 1066 -1.52 -36.13 53.73
CA THR A 1066 -1.37 -36.16 52.27
C THR A 1066 -2.62 -35.64 51.55
N VAL A 1067 -3.56 -34.99 52.25
CA VAL A 1067 -4.81 -34.52 51.67
C VAL A 1067 -4.59 -33.60 50.47
N GLY A 1068 -3.67 -32.63 50.55
CA GLY A 1068 -3.38 -31.71 49.45
C GLY A 1068 -2.82 -32.47 48.24
N TYR A 1069 -1.82 -33.33 48.47
CA TYR A 1069 -1.26 -34.16 47.41
C TYR A 1069 -2.31 -35.06 46.75
N ARG A 1070 -3.12 -35.78 47.53
CA ARG A 1070 -4.16 -36.68 47.02
C ARG A 1070 -5.21 -35.94 46.19
N CYS A 1071 -5.70 -34.80 46.68
CA CYS A 1071 -6.62 -33.94 45.94
C CYS A 1071 -6.04 -33.51 44.58
N THR A 1072 -4.75 -33.13 44.55
CA THR A 1072 -4.10 -32.76 43.29
C THR A 1072 -4.00 -33.93 42.31
N LYS A 1073 -3.75 -35.15 42.80
CA LYS A 1073 -3.66 -36.34 41.94
C LYS A 1073 -5.02 -36.80 41.43
N THR A 1074 -6.08 -36.64 42.21
CA THR A 1074 -7.46 -36.82 41.72
C THR A 1074 -7.82 -35.78 40.65
N ALA A 1075 -7.47 -34.51 40.86
CA ALA A 1075 -7.66 -33.47 39.83
C ALA A 1075 -6.85 -33.77 38.56
N LEU A 1076 -5.62 -34.26 38.70
CA LEU A 1076 -4.77 -34.67 37.58
C LEU A 1076 -5.36 -35.85 36.79
N ASN A 1077 -6.01 -36.79 37.48
CA ASN A 1077 -6.72 -37.90 36.82
C ASN A 1077 -7.87 -37.39 35.95
N MET A 1078 -8.65 -36.41 36.43
CA MET A 1078 -9.71 -35.79 35.62
C MET A 1078 -9.12 -35.01 34.44
N LEU A 1079 -8.02 -34.29 34.64
CA LEU A 1079 -7.33 -33.58 33.58
C LEU A 1079 -6.84 -34.54 32.48
N MET A 1080 -6.31 -35.70 32.87
CA MET A 1080 -5.89 -36.75 31.93
C MET A 1080 -7.08 -37.24 31.10
N LEU A 1081 -8.23 -37.53 31.73
CA LEU A 1081 -9.45 -37.97 31.02
C LEU A 1081 -9.97 -36.92 30.03
N ASP A 1082 -9.91 -35.64 30.41
CA ASP A 1082 -10.27 -34.52 29.52
C ASP A 1082 -9.35 -34.45 28.30
N TYR A 1083 -8.03 -34.58 28.47
CA TYR A 1083 -7.10 -34.67 27.34
C TYR A 1083 -7.29 -35.93 26.51
N HIS A 1084 -7.55 -37.08 27.13
CA HIS A 1084 -7.84 -38.30 26.40
C HIS A 1084 -9.06 -38.11 25.51
N TYR A 1085 -10.15 -37.54 26.02
CA TYR A 1085 -11.36 -37.25 25.26
C TYR A 1085 -11.10 -36.27 24.12
N LYS A 1086 -10.36 -35.18 24.38
CA LYS A 1086 -10.07 -34.14 23.38
C LYS A 1086 -9.19 -34.63 22.24
N LEU A 1087 -8.20 -35.48 22.54
CA LEU A 1087 -7.14 -35.85 21.60
C LEU A 1087 -7.38 -37.19 20.88
N GLN A 1088 -8.54 -37.83 21.06
CA GLN A 1088 -8.82 -39.14 20.44
C GLN A 1088 -8.67 -39.11 18.92
N LYS A 1089 -9.15 -38.04 18.27
CA LYS A 1089 -9.08 -37.89 16.81
C LYS A 1089 -7.68 -37.52 16.32
N ASP A 1090 -6.84 -37.01 17.21
CA ASP A 1090 -5.46 -36.63 16.92
C ASP A 1090 -4.49 -37.80 17.09
N GLY A 1091 -4.98 -38.98 17.52
CA GLY A 1091 -4.17 -40.18 17.70
C GLY A 1091 -3.25 -40.14 18.92
N VAL A 1092 -3.37 -39.14 19.80
CA VAL A 1092 -2.54 -39.04 21.01
C VAL A 1092 -2.97 -40.09 22.03
N LYS A 1093 -2.03 -40.96 22.40
CA LYS A 1093 -2.25 -41.95 23.43
C LYS A 1093 -1.97 -41.33 24.80
N VAL A 1094 -2.98 -41.33 25.66
CA VAL A 1094 -2.95 -40.66 26.97
C VAL A 1094 -3.11 -41.67 28.11
N TRP A 1095 -2.33 -41.56 29.20
CA TRP A 1095 -2.47 -42.42 30.38
C TRP A 1095 -2.28 -41.67 31.70
N CYS A 1096 -2.91 -42.19 32.75
CA CYS A 1096 -2.45 -42.01 34.12
C CYS A 1096 -1.54 -43.18 34.48
N VAL A 1097 -0.33 -42.90 34.97
CA VAL A 1097 0.63 -43.93 35.40
C VAL A 1097 0.90 -43.78 36.89
N GLY A 1098 0.55 -44.80 37.67
CA GLY A 1098 0.78 -44.87 39.11
C GLY A 1098 1.96 -45.78 39.43
N PRO A 1099 3.14 -45.23 39.74
CA PRO A 1099 4.35 -46.01 39.94
C PRO A 1099 4.37 -46.78 41.29
N GLY A 1100 3.33 -46.63 42.11
CA GLY A 1100 3.20 -47.27 43.43
C GLY A 1100 3.83 -46.44 44.56
N PHE A 1101 3.88 -47.03 45.76
CA PHE A 1101 4.47 -46.39 46.95
C PHE A 1101 6.00 -46.52 46.91
N LEU A 1102 6.68 -45.46 46.45
CA LEU A 1102 8.13 -45.43 46.21
C LEU A 1102 8.85 -44.38 47.05
N ALA A 1103 10.06 -44.69 47.51
CA ALA A 1103 10.90 -43.85 48.36
C ALA A 1103 11.53 -42.70 47.55
N THR A 1104 10.75 -41.65 47.29
CA THR A 1104 11.17 -40.44 46.58
C THR A 1104 11.43 -39.26 47.52
N ASP A 1105 12.14 -38.23 47.06
CA ASP A 1105 12.37 -36.98 47.80
C ASP A 1105 11.15 -36.03 47.76
N LEU A 1106 9.94 -36.58 47.69
CA LEU A 1106 8.70 -35.81 47.71
C LEU A 1106 8.44 -35.32 49.15
N GLY A 1107 8.38 -34.00 49.36
CA GLY A 1107 8.13 -33.40 50.68
C GLY A 1107 9.22 -33.66 51.73
N ASP A 1108 10.46 -33.93 51.31
CA ASP A 1108 11.60 -34.28 52.18
C ASP A 1108 11.29 -35.49 53.10
N ALA A 1109 10.57 -36.48 52.58
CA ALA A 1109 10.04 -37.61 53.35
C ALA A 1109 10.73 -38.96 53.04
N ARG A 1110 11.79 -38.99 52.24
CA ARG A 1110 12.38 -40.22 51.67
C ARG A 1110 12.71 -41.29 52.71
N GLU A 1111 13.39 -40.93 53.79
CA GLU A 1111 13.76 -41.85 54.87
C GLU A 1111 12.52 -42.37 55.61
N MET A 1112 11.56 -41.48 55.90
CA MET A 1112 10.33 -41.81 56.61
C MET A 1112 9.46 -42.81 55.82
N VAL A 1113 9.30 -42.61 54.51
CA VAL A 1113 8.51 -43.54 53.67
C VAL A 1113 9.25 -44.86 53.38
N ALA A 1114 10.59 -44.85 53.37
CA ALA A 1114 11.39 -46.07 53.25
C ALA A 1114 11.18 -47.00 54.46
N VAL A 1115 11.12 -46.45 55.68
CA VAL A 1115 10.79 -47.20 56.90
C VAL A 1115 9.37 -47.78 56.85
N GLN A 1116 8.46 -47.16 56.10
CA GLN A 1116 7.09 -47.62 55.87
C GLN A 1116 6.96 -48.63 54.70
N GLY A 1117 8.09 -49.13 54.17
CA GLY A 1117 8.10 -50.18 53.14
C GLY A 1117 8.00 -49.68 51.70
N ALA A 1118 8.28 -48.40 51.43
CA ALA A 1118 8.29 -47.87 50.06
C ALA A 1118 9.40 -48.47 49.20
N GLY A 1119 9.08 -48.84 47.96
CA GLY A 1119 10.02 -49.43 47.00
C GLY A 1119 11.02 -48.43 46.39
N HIS A 1120 12.04 -48.91 45.69
CA HIS A 1120 13.03 -48.03 45.03
C HIS A 1120 12.43 -47.28 43.82
N PRO A 1121 12.70 -45.97 43.61
CA PRO A 1121 12.17 -45.18 42.49
C PRO A 1121 12.42 -45.79 41.09
N SER A 1122 13.47 -46.60 40.91
CA SER A 1122 13.76 -47.32 39.66
C SER A 1122 12.61 -48.21 39.17
N ILE A 1123 11.75 -48.68 40.07
CA ILE A 1123 10.56 -49.46 39.72
C ILE A 1123 9.59 -48.58 38.92
N GLY A 1124 9.39 -47.33 39.36
CA GLY A 1124 8.58 -46.34 38.66
C GLY A 1124 9.16 -45.98 37.30
N GLY A 1125 10.47 -45.75 37.22
CA GLY A 1125 11.14 -45.44 35.95
C GLY A 1125 10.97 -46.54 34.89
N ARG A 1126 11.14 -47.82 35.27
CA ARG A 1126 10.89 -48.97 34.37
C ARG A 1126 9.42 -49.07 33.94
N MET A 1127 8.49 -48.79 34.85
CA MET A 1127 7.06 -48.80 34.54
C MET A 1127 6.66 -47.68 33.58
N VAL A 1128 7.23 -46.47 33.72
CA VAL A 1128 6.97 -45.40 32.76
C VAL A 1128 7.55 -45.78 31.40
N ARG A 1129 8.77 -46.33 31.35
CA ARG A 1129 9.37 -46.82 30.11
C ARG A 1129 8.49 -47.86 29.40
N SER A 1130 7.92 -48.84 30.09
CA SER A 1130 7.06 -49.85 29.45
C SER A 1130 5.83 -49.23 28.77
N VAL A 1131 5.27 -48.16 29.35
CA VAL A 1131 4.18 -47.38 28.73
C VAL A 1131 4.68 -46.57 27.53
N VAL A 1132 5.85 -45.94 27.63
CA VAL A 1132 6.49 -45.22 26.52
C VAL A 1132 6.82 -46.16 25.35
N GLU A 1133 7.21 -47.40 25.64
CA GLU A 1133 7.66 -48.37 24.64
C GLU A 1133 6.53 -49.17 23.98
N GLY A 1134 5.28 -48.91 24.35
CA GLY A 1134 4.09 -49.45 23.69
C GLY A 1134 3.46 -50.67 24.35
N GLU A 1135 4.03 -51.20 25.45
CA GLU A 1135 3.52 -52.42 26.10
C GLU A 1135 2.09 -52.24 26.65
N ARG A 1136 1.65 -50.99 26.84
CA ARG A 1136 0.34 -50.63 27.43
C ARG A 1136 -0.55 -49.81 26.49
N ASP A 1137 -0.33 -49.91 25.18
CA ASP A 1137 -1.15 -49.22 24.17
C ASP A 1137 -2.63 -49.63 24.20
N ALA A 1138 -2.95 -50.86 24.59
CA ALA A 1138 -4.32 -51.31 24.78
C ALA A 1138 -5.04 -50.66 25.99
N ASP A 1139 -4.29 -49.95 26.84
CA ASP A 1139 -4.79 -49.31 28.06
C ASP A 1139 -4.84 -47.78 27.96
N THR A 1140 -4.75 -47.22 26.75
CA THR A 1140 -4.96 -45.79 26.51
C THR A 1140 -6.29 -45.31 27.12
N GLY A 1141 -6.24 -44.15 27.78
CA GLY A 1141 -7.36 -43.54 28.50
C GLY A 1141 -7.58 -44.09 29.91
N LYS A 1142 -6.74 -45.02 30.40
CA LYS A 1142 -6.92 -45.68 31.69
C LYS A 1142 -5.86 -45.28 32.72
N TYR A 1143 -6.12 -45.61 33.98
CA TYR A 1143 -5.15 -45.52 35.07
C TYR A 1143 -4.43 -46.86 35.24
N VAL A 1144 -3.15 -46.87 34.87
CA VAL A 1144 -2.27 -48.03 34.91
C VAL A 1144 -1.45 -48.06 36.21
N VAL A 1145 -1.50 -49.18 36.94
CA VAL A 1145 -0.71 -49.43 38.16
C VAL A 1145 -0.14 -50.84 38.10
N LYS A 1146 1.20 -50.99 38.03
CA LYS A 1146 1.88 -52.28 37.85
C LYS A 1146 1.21 -53.09 36.70
N ASP A 1147 0.82 -54.34 36.97
CA ASP A 1147 0.23 -55.28 36.00
C ASP A 1147 -1.30 -55.17 35.89
N ARG A 1148 -1.92 -54.14 36.49
CA ARG A 1148 -3.38 -53.98 36.53
C ARG A 1148 -3.84 -52.58 36.14
N ILE A 1149 -5.14 -52.46 35.90
CA ILE A 1149 -5.84 -51.20 35.69
C ILE A 1149 -6.53 -50.83 37.00
N GLN A 1150 -6.31 -49.62 37.48
CA GLN A 1150 -6.96 -49.07 38.66
C GLN A 1150 -8.23 -48.33 38.21
N ALA A 1151 -9.34 -48.54 38.92
CA ALA A 1151 -10.53 -47.71 38.73
C ALA A 1151 -10.24 -46.26 39.18
N PHE A 1152 -10.84 -45.29 38.50
CA PHE A 1152 -10.69 -43.87 38.79
C PHE A 1152 -11.37 -43.48 40.10
#